data_AF-A0AB39Q5T1-F1
#
_entry.id   AF-A0AB39Q5T1-F1
#
_cell.length_a   1.000
_cell.length_b   1.000
_cell.length_c   1.000
_cell.angle_alpha   90.00
_cell.angle_beta   90.00
_cell.angle_gamma   90.00
#
_symmetry.space_group_name_H-M   'P 1'
#
loop_
_entity.id
_entity.type
_entity.pdbx_description
1 polymer ?
#
loop_
_entity_poly.entity_id
_entity_poly.type
_entity_poly.pdbx_seq_one_letter_code
_entity_poly.pdbx_strand_id
1 'polypeptide(L)'
;MSPGQALAELLEWSDSGTQRVAELTGPPGSGRTETLLRLSEARGEAVLVDATGLTCEDLIDRVMTAAGFTALPEKRADWGFELEDSPLGGGLVIIVNAHRAGRTRRSTEPERMVHRFTGELAVGGGLKVVIERDLPDVRLAHDHLVVALQPSSSEEAVGHLSDGTDTEALRALALAEVRRAPLPVWTALAQALGSYVGRSLDVATTLEASGELLEVDGDGWVRFRDERHAETLRLTTDAEVVRAVNVELVAWLRDQPAAATTGQYLTQGLAMHAVQAGEFDSVQRSGRLVAHIDQVALIDAAHADDSYVVNGASPAGDAVNLWMCGVDSLPQGEWASWLHLMSTVRGDTETAAQIASSGQPLPWQVRWAHWRPPGALNAAYVRPGPLGDPVIAPEDYLPGRHAVCAPGEWDERYRVWDAETGEELAGPWPEAMPAPGRREPLWLTDMERNVTPDWDDLTVFDTLEPPFVSDQVRVGDLLVVTGLGGIFAVELHDPAVSPRLSKVHGEPLFDDSGFLPALHRGTAQRRGSYDPDLFEPGVVRRLPTGLLPEGVTDAEARRVLTDVGLPAFEGAAIRLEALDEVGLSPLAPGDLSADAVPGAYYKIGTWGAGDLVLHGGTGQVVLFGADDWSSAEDDFDAYFDDEPDDGGGPDDGGEQETSAVLIAGSLAAFIDLLQHYLVARCMLAAAGSRTERVAIRDDLEDALPDLDDADTDATFWTAALRTTD
;
A
#
# COMPACT_ATOMS: atom_id res chain seq x y z
N MET A 1 -39.69 4.44 -8.75
CA MET A 1 -40.53 5.61 -9.06
C MET A 1 -40.33 6.07 -10.50
N SER A 2 -41.11 7.04 -10.99
CA SER A 2 -40.88 7.64 -12.31
C SER A 2 -39.76 8.69 -12.28
N PRO A 3 -39.09 8.99 -13.41
CA PRO A 3 -38.05 10.02 -13.48
C PRO A 3 -38.47 11.38 -12.92
N GLY A 4 -39.73 11.79 -13.15
CA GLY A 4 -40.24 13.07 -12.63
C GLY A 4 -40.43 13.09 -11.10
N GLN A 5 -40.77 11.94 -10.50
CA GLN A 5 -40.85 11.82 -9.04
C GLN A 5 -39.45 11.83 -8.41
N ALA A 6 -38.50 11.12 -9.04
CA ALA A 6 -37.11 11.09 -8.59
C ALA A 6 -36.47 12.48 -8.63
N LEU A 7 -36.70 13.24 -9.69
CA LEU A 7 -36.22 14.62 -9.79
C LEU A 7 -36.79 15.50 -8.66
N ALA A 8 -38.08 15.38 -8.35
CA ALA A 8 -38.70 16.18 -7.28
C ALA A 8 -38.12 15.84 -5.91
N GLU A 9 -37.91 14.55 -5.62
CA GLU A 9 -37.31 14.08 -4.37
C GLU A 9 -35.85 14.55 -4.24
N LEU A 10 -35.04 14.43 -5.30
CA LEU A 10 -33.65 14.90 -5.30
C LEU A 10 -33.56 16.43 -5.14
N LEU A 11 -34.50 17.19 -5.70
CA LEU A 11 -34.58 18.64 -5.49
C LEU A 11 -34.86 18.98 -4.02
N GLU A 12 -35.86 18.35 -3.41
CA GLU A 12 -36.19 18.54 -1.99
C GLU A 12 -35.02 18.17 -1.06
N TRP A 13 -34.37 17.04 -1.35
CA TRP A 13 -33.18 16.59 -0.63
C TRP A 13 -32.02 17.56 -0.77
N SER A 14 -31.74 18.08 -1.97
CA SER A 14 -30.65 19.04 -2.17
C SER A 14 -30.84 20.31 -1.34
N ASP A 15 -32.08 20.79 -1.16
CA ASP A 15 -32.39 21.98 -0.36
C ASP A 15 -32.36 21.75 1.15
N SER A 16 -32.94 20.64 1.62
CA SER A 16 -33.26 20.48 3.06
C SER A 16 -33.00 19.08 3.64
N GLY A 17 -32.57 18.14 2.80
CA GLY A 17 -32.21 16.78 3.22
C GLY A 17 -31.04 16.79 4.21
N THR A 18 -31.13 15.94 5.23
CA THR A 18 -30.11 15.75 6.27
C THR A 18 -28.96 14.89 5.78
N GLN A 19 -29.23 13.95 4.86
CA GLN A 19 -28.21 13.11 4.24
C GLN A 19 -27.31 13.95 3.34
N ARG A 20 -26.00 13.68 3.36
CA ARG A 20 -25.02 14.34 2.48
C ARG A 20 -24.85 13.66 1.14
N VAL A 21 -25.20 12.37 1.06
CA VAL A 21 -25.10 11.56 -0.17
C VAL A 21 -26.48 11.08 -0.61
N ALA A 22 -26.74 11.18 -1.92
CA ALA A 22 -27.89 10.57 -2.58
C ALA A 22 -27.45 9.63 -3.72
N GLU A 23 -28.11 8.50 -3.85
CA GLU A 23 -27.85 7.50 -4.88
C GLU A 23 -29.07 7.37 -5.80
N LEU A 24 -28.88 7.60 -7.09
CA LEU A 24 -29.91 7.33 -8.10
C LEU A 24 -29.64 5.98 -8.76
N THR A 25 -30.51 5.01 -8.48
CA THR A 25 -30.40 3.64 -8.98
C THR A 25 -31.57 3.26 -9.88
N GLY A 26 -31.41 2.18 -10.64
CA GLY A 26 -32.41 1.67 -11.59
C GLY A 26 -31.77 0.81 -12.67
N PRO A 27 -32.56 -0.01 -13.40
CA PRO A 27 -32.02 -0.84 -14.48
C PRO A 27 -31.50 0.01 -15.65
N PRO A 28 -30.64 -0.55 -16.54
CA PRO A 28 -30.21 0.12 -17.76
C PRO A 28 -31.39 0.68 -18.56
N GLY A 29 -31.27 1.93 -19.02
CA GLY A 29 -32.32 2.61 -19.80
C GLY A 29 -33.47 3.22 -18.99
N SER A 30 -33.46 3.11 -17.65
CA SER A 30 -34.51 3.69 -16.77
C SER A 30 -34.55 5.23 -16.73
N GLY A 31 -33.61 5.92 -17.37
CA GLY A 31 -33.52 7.38 -17.39
C GLY A 31 -32.73 8.00 -16.23
N ARG A 32 -31.83 7.24 -15.59
CA ARG A 32 -30.97 7.73 -14.49
C ARG A 32 -30.18 8.98 -14.89
N THR A 33 -29.37 8.86 -15.95
CA THR A 33 -28.53 9.93 -16.47
C THR A 33 -29.37 11.16 -16.86
N GLU A 34 -30.47 10.98 -17.58
CA GLU A 34 -31.38 12.08 -17.94
C GLU A 34 -31.96 12.79 -16.71
N THR A 35 -32.30 12.05 -15.66
CA THR A 35 -32.82 12.62 -14.41
C THR A 35 -31.77 13.50 -13.72
N LEU A 36 -30.51 13.05 -13.66
CA LEU A 36 -29.41 13.83 -13.06
C LEU A 36 -29.01 15.03 -13.90
N LEU A 37 -29.04 14.94 -15.22
CA LEU A 37 -28.84 16.09 -16.10
C LEU A 37 -29.90 17.16 -15.86
N ARG A 38 -31.17 16.77 -15.70
CA ARG A 38 -32.25 17.71 -15.37
C ARG A 38 -32.12 18.31 -13.97
N LEU A 39 -31.55 17.57 -13.01
CA LEU A 39 -31.21 18.10 -11.69
C LEU A 39 -30.11 19.17 -11.81
N SER A 40 -29.07 18.91 -12.60
CA SER A 40 -28.00 19.89 -12.88
C SER A 40 -28.54 21.15 -13.56
N GLU A 41 -29.45 21.02 -14.53
CA GLU A 41 -30.10 22.18 -15.16
C GLU A 41 -30.94 23.00 -14.16
N ALA A 42 -31.58 22.34 -13.20
CA ALA A 42 -32.36 23.00 -12.16
C ALA A 42 -31.50 23.66 -11.07
N ARG A 43 -30.26 23.19 -10.88
CA ARG A 43 -29.25 23.70 -9.94
C ARG A 43 -28.05 24.24 -10.74
N GLY A 44 -28.18 25.44 -11.28
CA GLY A 44 -27.17 26.02 -12.19
C GLY A 44 -25.78 26.21 -11.56
N GLU A 45 -25.69 26.17 -10.23
CA GLU A 45 -24.48 26.19 -9.42
C GLU A 45 -23.85 24.80 -9.16
N ALA A 46 -24.53 23.71 -9.51
CA ALA A 46 -24.04 22.36 -9.29
C ALA A 46 -22.92 21.98 -10.27
N VAL A 47 -21.93 21.24 -9.76
CA VAL A 47 -20.83 20.71 -10.56
C VAL A 47 -21.25 19.34 -11.10
N LEU A 48 -21.44 19.24 -12.41
CA LEU A 48 -21.75 17.99 -13.10
C LEU A 48 -20.47 17.34 -13.64
N VAL A 49 -20.23 16.08 -13.28
CA VAL A 49 -19.09 15.30 -13.77
C VAL A 49 -19.56 13.97 -14.37
N ASP A 50 -19.20 13.72 -15.62
CA ASP A 50 -19.35 12.40 -16.25
C ASP A 50 -18.13 11.55 -15.91
N ALA A 51 -18.35 10.47 -15.16
CA ALA A 51 -17.29 9.61 -14.68
C ALA A 51 -16.83 8.56 -15.71
N THR A 52 -17.42 8.52 -16.90
CA THR A 52 -17.03 7.57 -17.95
C THR A 52 -15.53 7.68 -18.26
N GLY A 53 -14.76 6.62 -17.98
CA GLY A 53 -13.32 6.58 -18.26
C GLY A 53 -12.42 7.28 -17.22
N LEU A 54 -12.99 7.79 -16.13
CA LEU A 54 -12.26 8.51 -15.07
C LEU A 54 -12.05 7.64 -13.84
N THR A 55 -10.89 7.80 -13.21
CA THR A 55 -10.66 7.30 -11.85
C THR A 55 -11.24 8.26 -10.81
N CYS A 56 -11.28 7.85 -9.55
CA CYS A 56 -11.60 8.71 -8.42
C CYS A 56 -10.67 9.94 -8.37
N GLU A 57 -9.37 9.76 -8.64
CA GLU A 57 -8.34 10.80 -8.67
C GLU A 57 -8.56 11.79 -9.84
N ASP A 58 -8.90 11.30 -11.03
CA ASP A 58 -9.30 12.17 -12.16
C ASP A 58 -10.57 12.98 -11.82
N LEU A 59 -11.50 12.39 -11.06
CA LEU A 59 -12.76 13.04 -10.71
C LEU A 59 -12.53 14.16 -9.70
N ILE A 60 -11.77 13.91 -8.64
CA ILE A 60 -11.45 14.96 -7.65
C ILE A 60 -10.68 16.11 -8.29
N ASP A 61 -9.74 15.84 -9.19
CA ASP A 61 -9.03 16.90 -9.91
C ASP A 61 -10.00 17.83 -10.67
N ARG A 62 -11.05 17.26 -11.29
CA ARG A 62 -12.12 18.05 -11.94
C ARG A 62 -12.96 18.84 -10.95
N VAL A 63 -13.28 18.27 -9.79
CA VAL A 63 -14.05 18.95 -8.73
C VAL A 63 -13.23 20.11 -8.14
N MET A 64 -11.96 19.88 -7.84
CA MET A 64 -11.02 20.90 -7.35
C MET A 64 -10.83 22.01 -8.39
N THR A 65 -10.71 21.65 -9.68
CA THR A 65 -10.68 22.62 -10.78
C THR A 65 -11.95 23.47 -10.82
N ALA A 66 -13.13 22.85 -10.63
CA ALA A 66 -14.40 23.57 -10.57
C ALA A 66 -14.52 24.49 -9.35
N ALA A 67 -13.88 24.13 -8.23
CA ALA A 67 -13.76 24.96 -7.03
C ALA A 67 -12.74 26.12 -7.18
N GLY A 68 -11.95 26.13 -8.26
CA GLY A 68 -11.03 27.21 -8.60
C GLY A 68 -9.54 26.92 -8.35
N PHE A 69 -9.20 25.68 -8.00
CA PHE A 69 -7.81 25.24 -7.83
C PHE A 69 -7.19 24.86 -9.17
N THR A 70 -5.90 25.10 -9.34
CA THR A 70 -5.17 24.76 -10.59
C THR A 70 -4.41 23.44 -10.53
N ALA A 71 -4.26 22.88 -9.33
CA ALA A 71 -3.61 21.61 -9.04
C ALA A 71 -4.07 21.14 -7.65
N LEU A 72 -3.92 19.85 -7.38
CA LEU A 72 -4.11 19.30 -6.05
C LEU A 72 -3.05 19.83 -5.06
N PRO A 73 -3.34 19.85 -3.75
CA PRO A 73 -2.39 20.28 -2.74
C PRO A 73 -1.15 19.38 -2.72
N GLU A 74 -0.01 19.94 -2.29
CA GLU A 74 1.24 19.19 -2.16
C GLU A 74 1.12 18.06 -1.12
N LYS A 75 0.42 18.34 -0.01
CA LYS A 75 -0.02 17.34 0.96
C LYS A 75 -1.40 16.86 0.56
N ARG A 76 -1.48 15.67 -0.01
CA ARG A 76 -2.73 15.18 -0.62
C ARG A 76 -3.88 15.10 0.37
N ALA A 77 -3.66 14.65 1.61
CA ALA A 77 -4.69 14.60 2.64
C ALA A 77 -5.39 15.95 2.93
N ASP A 78 -4.76 17.08 2.61
CA ASP A 78 -5.33 18.42 2.85
C ASP A 78 -6.43 18.80 1.83
N TRP A 79 -6.68 17.99 0.80
CA TRP A 79 -7.65 18.32 -0.27
C TRP A 79 -9.05 18.60 0.28
N GLY A 80 -9.47 17.89 1.34
CA GLY A 80 -10.79 18.04 1.94
C GLY A 80 -10.97 19.43 2.56
N PHE A 81 -10.01 19.85 3.39
CA PHE A 81 -10.00 21.17 4.02
C PHE A 81 -9.98 22.30 2.99
N GLU A 82 -9.15 22.18 1.94
CA GLU A 82 -9.11 23.19 0.87
C GLU A 82 -10.45 23.29 0.14
N LEU A 83 -11.11 22.16 -0.10
CA LEU A 83 -12.40 22.11 -0.78
C LEU A 83 -13.54 22.68 0.09
N GLU A 84 -13.54 22.39 1.40
CA GLU A 84 -14.52 22.92 2.35
C GLU A 84 -14.44 24.45 2.46
N ASP A 85 -13.22 25.00 2.48
CA ASP A 85 -12.98 26.45 2.55
C ASP A 85 -13.17 27.15 1.18
N SER A 86 -13.38 26.39 0.11
CA SER A 86 -13.55 26.93 -1.24
C SER A 86 -14.94 27.53 -1.48
N PRO A 87 -15.15 28.29 -2.57
CA PRO A 87 -16.48 28.72 -2.99
C PRO A 87 -17.47 27.59 -3.28
N LEU A 88 -16.96 26.37 -3.47
CA LEU A 88 -17.78 25.17 -3.69
C LEU A 88 -18.21 24.50 -2.37
N GLY A 89 -17.63 24.88 -1.22
CA GLY A 89 -17.98 24.35 0.09
C GLY A 89 -19.48 24.41 0.38
N GLY A 90 -20.08 23.29 0.79
CA GLY A 90 -21.54 23.15 0.94
C GLY A 90 -22.34 23.07 -0.37
N GLY A 91 -21.67 23.07 -1.52
CA GLY A 91 -22.26 22.96 -2.86
C GLY A 91 -22.71 21.54 -3.23
N LEU A 92 -23.24 21.40 -4.45
CA LEU A 92 -23.75 20.14 -4.99
C LEU A 92 -22.85 19.60 -6.11
N VAL A 93 -22.39 18.36 -5.98
CA VAL A 93 -21.70 17.61 -7.02
C VAL A 93 -22.61 16.49 -7.54
N ILE A 94 -22.75 16.42 -8.86
CA ILE A 94 -23.58 15.45 -9.57
C ILE A 94 -22.67 14.56 -10.42
N ILE A 95 -22.61 13.27 -10.08
CA ILE A 95 -21.77 12.28 -10.76
C ILE A 95 -22.67 11.38 -11.62
N VAL A 96 -22.47 11.41 -12.94
CA VAL A 96 -23.21 10.57 -13.89
C VAL A 96 -22.34 9.44 -14.43
N ASN A 97 -22.97 8.36 -14.88
CA ASN A 97 -22.30 7.18 -15.46
C ASN A 97 -21.23 6.55 -14.55
N ALA A 98 -21.41 6.54 -13.22
CA ALA A 98 -20.40 5.99 -12.30
C ALA A 98 -20.05 4.51 -12.55
N HIS A 99 -21.03 3.73 -13.01
CA HIS A 99 -20.85 2.35 -13.47
C HIS A 99 -19.85 2.19 -14.62
N ARG A 100 -19.42 3.29 -15.25
CA ARG A 100 -18.43 3.33 -16.34
C ARG A 100 -17.12 4.01 -15.94
N ALA A 101 -16.90 4.21 -14.65
CA ALA A 101 -15.63 4.69 -14.13
C ALA A 101 -14.47 3.76 -14.52
N GLY A 102 -13.27 4.33 -14.49
CA GLY A 102 -12.01 3.66 -14.77
C GLY A 102 -11.64 3.58 -16.24
N ARG A 103 -10.34 3.43 -16.50
CA ARG A 103 -9.75 3.45 -17.86
C ARG A 103 -10.28 2.31 -18.75
N THR A 104 -10.64 1.19 -18.14
CA THR A 104 -11.09 -0.01 -18.83
C THR A 104 -12.54 -0.36 -18.51
N ARG A 105 -13.17 -1.20 -19.35
CA ARG A 105 -14.54 -1.68 -19.18
C ARG A 105 -14.72 -2.61 -17.98
N ARG A 106 -13.64 -3.15 -17.43
CA ARG A 106 -13.61 -4.06 -16.27
C ARG A 106 -12.86 -3.48 -15.07
N SER A 107 -12.66 -2.16 -15.06
CA SER A 107 -12.06 -1.48 -13.92
C SER A 107 -12.92 -1.66 -12.66
N THR A 108 -12.27 -1.66 -11.50
CA THR A 108 -12.89 -1.72 -10.17
C THR A 108 -13.26 -0.32 -9.64
N GLU A 109 -12.90 0.75 -10.35
CA GLU A 109 -13.25 2.15 -10.03
C GLU A 109 -14.75 2.39 -9.76
N PRO A 110 -15.71 1.76 -10.48
CA PRO A 110 -17.13 1.94 -10.17
C PRO A 110 -17.49 1.60 -8.72
N GLU A 111 -16.84 0.57 -8.15
CA GLU A 111 -17.05 0.17 -6.77
C GLU A 111 -16.41 1.19 -5.82
N ARG A 112 -15.13 1.55 -6.03
CA ARG A 112 -14.44 2.59 -5.23
C ARG A 112 -15.24 3.89 -5.16
N MET A 113 -15.77 4.31 -6.31
CA MET A 113 -16.44 5.60 -6.43
C MET A 113 -17.76 5.66 -5.67
N VAL A 114 -18.51 4.55 -5.67
CA VAL A 114 -19.78 4.45 -4.94
C VAL A 114 -19.55 4.18 -3.46
N HIS A 115 -18.59 3.30 -3.12
CA HIS A 115 -18.41 2.82 -1.75
C HIS A 115 -17.69 3.82 -0.84
N ARG A 116 -16.77 4.62 -1.39
CA ARG A 116 -15.91 5.45 -0.56
C ARG A 116 -15.82 6.89 -1.01
N PHE A 117 -15.50 7.10 -2.28
CA PHE A 117 -15.25 8.44 -2.82
C PHE A 117 -16.41 9.43 -2.58
N THR A 118 -17.67 8.98 -2.72
CA THR A 118 -18.83 9.86 -2.46
C THR A 118 -18.97 10.24 -0.99
N GLY A 119 -18.64 9.34 -0.06
CA GLY A 119 -18.61 9.61 1.37
C GLY A 119 -17.50 10.59 1.73
N GLU A 120 -16.29 10.38 1.21
CA GLU A 120 -15.13 11.27 1.43
C GLU A 120 -15.39 12.68 0.89
N LEU A 121 -15.93 12.81 -0.34
CA LEU A 121 -16.32 14.12 -0.88
C LEU A 121 -17.37 14.83 -0.03
N ALA A 122 -18.33 14.07 0.50
CA ALA A 122 -19.42 14.59 1.30
C ALA A 122 -18.96 15.04 2.70
N VAL A 123 -18.11 14.24 3.35
CA VAL A 123 -17.62 14.48 4.71
C VAL A 123 -16.39 15.37 4.68
N GLY A 124 -15.30 14.92 4.04
CA GLY A 124 -14.02 15.63 3.98
C GLY A 124 -14.09 16.92 3.16
N GLY A 125 -14.86 16.93 2.06
CA GLY A 125 -15.03 18.14 1.24
C GLY A 125 -16.19 19.05 1.67
N GLY A 126 -17.00 18.64 2.65
CA GLY A 126 -18.18 19.39 3.10
C GLY A 126 -19.29 19.55 2.04
N LEU A 127 -19.35 18.67 1.03
CA LEU A 127 -20.26 18.79 -0.12
C LEU A 127 -21.57 17.99 0.05
N LYS A 128 -22.57 18.31 -0.77
CA LYS A 128 -23.65 17.37 -1.10
C LYS A 128 -23.29 16.63 -2.40
N VAL A 129 -23.46 15.32 -2.40
CA VAL A 129 -23.07 14.48 -3.55
C VAL A 129 -24.25 13.63 -4.00
N VAL A 130 -24.56 13.64 -5.28
CA VAL A 130 -25.50 12.70 -5.89
C VAL A 130 -24.82 11.90 -7.00
N ILE A 131 -24.98 10.57 -6.96
CA ILE A 131 -24.29 9.65 -7.87
C ILE A 131 -25.26 8.71 -8.57
N GLU A 132 -25.06 8.49 -9.87
CA GLU A 132 -25.70 7.41 -10.61
C GLU A 132 -25.11 6.05 -10.22
N ARG A 133 -25.94 5.05 -9.93
CA ARG A 133 -25.49 3.74 -9.46
C ARG A 133 -26.19 2.57 -10.16
N ASP A 134 -25.44 1.48 -10.41
CA ASP A 134 -25.98 0.21 -10.94
C ASP A 134 -26.49 -0.78 -9.87
N LEU A 135 -27.40 -1.68 -10.27
CA LEU A 135 -27.95 -2.76 -9.43
C LEU A 135 -27.29 -4.11 -9.80
N PRO A 136 -27.24 -5.09 -8.87
CA PRO A 136 -27.78 -5.11 -7.50
C PRO A 136 -26.77 -4.70 -6.40
N ASP A 137 -27.29 -4.36 -5.22
CA ASP A 137 -26.51 -4.06 -4.00
C ASP A 137 -26.61 -5.19 -2.96
N VAL A 138 -25.51 -5.49 -2.28
CA VAL A 138 -25.40 -6.43 -1.15
C VAL A 138 -24.97 -5.71 0.17
N ARG A 139 -24.97 -4.37 0.21
CA ARG A 139 -24.55 -3.59 1.39
C ARG A 139 -25.38 -3.82 2.68
N LEU A 140 -24.73 -3.58 3.82
CA LEU A 140 -25.34 -3.25 5.12
C LEU A 140 -26.04 -1.87 5.06
N ALA A 141 -26.89 -1.52 6.03
CA ALA A 141 -27.59 -0.23 6.04
C ALA A 141 -26.61 0.96 6.15
N HIS A 142 -26.77 2.00 5.33
CA HIS A 142 -25.99 3.25 5.37
C HIS A 142 -26.95 4.46 5.36
N ASP A 143 -26.50 5.63 5.86
CA ASP A 143 -27.31 6.87 5.96
C ASP A 143 -27.31 7.69 4.64
N HIS A 144 -27.59 7.03 3.52
CA HIS A 144 -27.71 7.65 2.20
C HIS A 144 -29.17 7.73 1.76
N LEU A 145 -29.54 8.77 1.01
CA LEU A 145 -30.83 8.80 0.33
C LEU A 145 -30.76 7.92 -0.93
N VAL A 146 -31.51 6.82 -0.99
CA VAL A 146 -31.55 5.95 -2.17
C VAL A 146 -32.85 6.16 -2.96
N VAL A 147 -32.72 6.66 -4.18
CA VAL A 147 -33.83 6.91 -5.11
C VAL A 147 -33.79 5.87 -6.23
N ALA A 148 -34.79 4.99 -6.28
CA ALA A 148 -34.84 3.90 -7.26
C ALA A 148 -35.85 4.15 -8.39
N LEU A 149 -35.37 4.21 -9.63
CA LEU A 149 -36.20 4.28 -10.83
C LEU A 149 -36.78 2.91 -11.19
N GLN A 150 -38.03 2.90 -11.66
CA GLN A 150 -38.64 1.69 -12.23
C GLN A 150 -38.13 1.48 -13.67
N PRO A 151 -38.15 0.24 -14.18
CA PRO A 151 -37.87 -0.02 -15.59
C PRO A 151 -38.79 0.84 -16.46
N SER A 152 -38.23 1.54 -17.44
CA SER A 152 -39.03 2.22 -18.44
C SER A 152 -39.80 1.17 -19.24
N SER A 153 -41.10 1.37 -19.47
CA SER A 153 -41.92 0.49 -20.33
C SER A 153 -41.48 0.48 -21.80
N SER A 154 -40.50 1.32 -22.16
CA SER A 154 -39.80 1.29 -23.44
C SER A 154 -38.62 0.31 -23.36
N GLU A 155 -38.88 -0.97 -23.58
CA GLU A 155 -37.85 -1.97 -23.91
C GLU A 155 -37.14 -1.68 -25.26
N GLU A 156 -37.52 -0.61 -25.97
CA GLU A 156 -37.04 -0.29 -27.33
C GLU A 156 -35.70 0.48 -27.42
N ALA A 157 -34.95 0.66 -26.33
CA ALA A 157 -33.90 1.70 -26.28
C ALA A 157 -32.43 1.25 -26.47
N VAL A 158 -32.16 0.02 -26.90
CA VAL A 158 -30.89 -0.29 -27.60
C VAL A 158 -31.26 -0.41 -29.06
N GLY A 159 -30.87 0.58 -29.87
CA GLY A 159 -31.32 0.69 -31.26
C GLY A 159 -31.17 -0.64 -32.00
N HIS A 160 -32.21 -1.05 -32.73
CA HIS A 160 -32.10 -2.22 -33.60
C HIS A 160 -30.91 -2.01 -34.55
N LEU A 161 -29.91 -2.90 -34.46
CA LEU A 161 -28.80 -2.94 -35.40
C LEU A 161 -29.37 -2.98 -36.82
N SER A 162 -28.99 -2.02 -37.66
CA SER A 162 -29.51 -1.92 -39.01
C SER A 162 -29.19 -3.17 -39.82
N ASP A 163 -30.15 -3.64 -40.63
CA ASP A 163 -29.95 -4.75 -41.57
C ASP A 163 -28.72 -4.49 -42.45
N GLY A 164 -27.70 -5.35 -42.35
CA GLY A 164 -26.44 -5.24 -43.10
C GLY A 164 -25.21 -4.87 -42.26
N THR A 165 -25.39 -4.53 -40.98
CA THR A 165 -24.27 -4.29 -40.05
C THR A 165 -23.64 -5.62 -39.62
N ASP A 166 -22.30 -5.74 -39.71
CA ASP A 166 -21.61 -6.93 -39.22
C ASP A 166 -21.51 -6.89 -37.68
N THR A 167 -22.50 -7.51 -37.02
CA THR A 167 -22.57 -7.59 -35.55
C THR A 167 -21.33 -8.24 -34.93
N GLU A 168 -20.64 -9.15 -35.62
CA GLU A 168 -19.41 -9.76 -35.09
C GLU A 168 -18.25 -8.76 -35.10
N ALA A 169 -18.15 -7.92 -36.12
CA ALA A 169 -17.14 -6.86 -36.14
C ALA A 169 -17.38 -5.83 -35.03
N LEU A 170 -18.65 -5.48 -34.75
CA LEU A 170 -18.99 -4.66 -33.58
C LEU A 170 -18.70 -5.37 -32.25
N ARG A 171 -18.96 -6.68 -32.17
CA ARG A 171 -18.59 -7.49 -31.00
C ARG A 171 -17.10 -7.47 -30.76
N ALA A 172 -16.28 -7.58 -31.81
CA ALA A 172 -14.83 -7.43 -31.69
C ALA A 172 -14.42 -6.07 -31.10
N LEU A 173 -15.05 -4.96 -31.50
CA LEU A 173 -14.80 -3.65 -30.88
C LEU A 173 -15.23 -3.61 -29.41
N ALA A 174 -16.37 -4.22 -29.09
CA ALA A 174 -16.87 -4.31 -27.71
C ALA A 174 -15.92 -5.14 -26.80
N LEU A 175 -15.13 -6.05 -27.36
CA LEU A 175 -14.11 -6.80 -26.64
C LEU A 175 -12.84 -6.00 -26.32
N ALA A 176 -12.66 -4.80 -26.85
CA ALA A 176 -11.61 -3.88 -26.39
C ALA A 176 -11.80 -3.58 -24.90
N GLU A 177 -10.71 -3.50 -24.12
CA GLU A 177 -10.80 -3.12 -22.71
C GLU A 177 -10.88 -1.60 -22.55
N VAL A 178 -10.14 -0.84 -23.34
CA VAL A 178 -10.32 0.63 -23.40
C VAL A 178 -11.55 0.95 -24.23
N ARG A 179 -12.39 1.89 -23.77
CA ARG A 179 -13.69 2.22 -24.41
C ARG A 179 -13.56 2.74 -25.84
N ARG A 180 -12.40 3.32 -26.17
CA ARG A 180 -11.98 3.70 -27.51
C ARG A 180 -10.80 2.82 -27.95
N ALA A 181 -10.76 2.44 -29.21
CA ALA A 181 -9.66 1.67 -29.77
C ALA A 181 -9.20 2.27 -31.11
N PRO A 182 -7.90 2.35 -31.39
CA PRO A 182 -7.42 2.73 -32.70
C PRO A 182 -7.75 1.62 -33.71
N LEU A 183 -7.97 1.97 -34.97
CA LEU A 183 -8.34 1.01 -36.02
C LEU A 183 -7.46 -0.26 -36.11
N PRO A 184 -6.13 -0.20 -35.93
CA PRO A 184 -5.29 -1.41 -35.89
C PRO A 184 -5.65 -2.37 -34.76
N VAL A 185 -5.98 -1.85 -33.57
CA VAL A 185 -6.40 -2.68 -32.42
C VAL A 185 -7.75 -3.33 -32.69
N TRP A 186 -8.71 -2.57 -33.23
CA TRP A 186 -10.01 -3.15 -33.62
C TRP A 186 -9.83 -4.21 -34.71
N THR A 187 -8.93 -4.00 -35.66
CA THR A 187 -8.61 -4.99 -36.70
C THR A 187 -8.02 -6.26 -36.09
N ALA A 188 -7.10 -6.16 -35.13
CA ALA A 188 -6.53 -7.31 -34.44
C ALA A 188 -7.60 -8.09 -33.65
N LEU A 189 -8.46 -7.40 -32.91
CA LEU A 189 -9.61 -7.99 -32.21
C LEU A 189 -10.55 -8.72 -33.19
N ALA A 190 -10.83 -8.12 -34.34
CA ALA A 190 -11.70 -8.69 -35.37
C ALA A 190 -11.07 -9.92 -36.06
N GLN A 191 -9.75 -9.94 -36.24
CA GLN A 191 -9.02 -11.10 -36.75
C GLN A 191 -9.04 -12.27 -35.75
N ALA A 192 -8.82 -11.98 -34.47
CA ALA A 192 -8.88 -12.97 -33.40
C ALA A 192 -10.29 -13.58 -33.29
N LEU A 193 -11.34 -12.74 -33.24
CA LEU A 193 -12.72 -13.21 -33.21
C LEU A 193 -13.12 -13.94 -34.50
N GLY A 194 -12.71 -13.42 -35.65
CA GLY A 194 -12.96 -13.99 -36.98
C GLY A 194 -12.46 -15.43 -37.12
N SER A 195 -11.31 -15.73 -36.51
CA SER A 195 -10.73 -17.07 -36.47
C SER A 195 -11.60 -18.06 -35.70
N TYR A 196 -12.28 -17.60 -34.64
CA TYR A 196 -13.22 -18.41 -33.86
C TYR A 196 -14.56 -18.62 -34.58
N VAL A 197 -15.13 -17.56 -35.16
CA VAL A 197 -16.40 -17.64 -35.91
C VAL A 197 -16.25 -18.25 -37.31
N GLY A 198 -15.02 -18.53 -37.76
CA GLY A 198 -14.72 -19.19 -39.03
C GLY A 198 -14.90 -18.30 -40.27
N ARG A 199 -14.85 -16.97 -40.12
CA ARG A 199 -14.94 -16.02 -41.24
C ARG A 199 -14.14 -14.74 -40.98
N SER A 200 -13.66 -14.09 -42.04
CA SER A 200 -13.04 -12.77 -41.93
C SER A 200 -14.09 -11.71 -41.59
N LEU A 201 -13.75 -10.81 -40.66
CA LEU A 201 -14.57 -9.67 -40.27
C LEU A 201 -13.98 -8.40 -40.90
N ASP A 202 -14.79 -7.65 -41.64
CA ASP A 202 -14.33 -6.44 -42.33
C ASP A 202 -14.66 -5.19 -41.51
N VAL A 203 -13.64 -4.71 -40.78
CA VAL A 203 -13.72 -3.53 -39.93
C VAL A 203 -14.00 -2.24 -40.72
N ALA A 204 -13.43 -2.08 -41.92
CA ALA A 204 -13.58 -0.86 -42.71
C ALA A 204 -15.02 -0.73 -43.23
N THR A 205 -15.56 -1.80 -43.82
CA THR A 205 -16.96 -1.83 -44.28
C THR A 205 -17.93 -1.66 -43.10
N THR A 206 -17.63 -2.26 -41.95
CA THR A 206 -18.47 -2.11 -40.74
C THR A 206 -18.45 -0.67 -40.23
N LEU A 207 -17.30 0.00 -40.23
CA LEU A 207 -17.19 1.38 -39.80
C LEU A 207 -18.04 2.31 -40.68
N GLU A 208 -17.98 2.13 -42.00
CA GLU A 208 -18.79 2.92 -42.96
C GLU A 208 -20.30 2.66 -42.77
N ALA A 209 -20.69 1.39 -42.55
CA ALA A 209 -22.09 1.01 -42.37
C ALA A 209 -22.66 1.42 -41.00
N SER A 210 -21.83 1.52 -39.96
CA SER A 210 -22.24 1.77 -38.57
C SER A 210 -22.11 3.24 -38.16
N GLY A 211 -22.17 4.15 -39.12
CA GLY A 211 -21.93 5.59 -38.92
C GLY A 211 -22.87 6.28 -37.93
N GLU A 212 -23.99 5.67 -37.55
CA GLU A 212 -24.93 6.11 -36.49
C GLU A 212 -24.61 5.55 -35.08
N LEU A 213 -23.91 4.40 -35.01
CA LEU A 213 -23.55 3.73 -33.76
C LEU A 213 -22.14 4.07 -33.26
N LEU A 214 -21.23 4.33 -34.20
CA LEU A 214 -19.81 4.57 -33.92
C LEU A 214 -19.44 6.03 -34.10
N GLU A 215 -18.50 6.47 -33.29
CA GLU A 215 -17.82 7.75 -33.42
C GLU A 215 -16.33 7.51 -33.69
N VAL A 216 -15.79 8.28 -34.63
CA VAL A 216 -14.36 8.28 -34.97
C VAL A 216 -13.79 9.65 -34.63
N ASP A 217 -12.74 9.69 -33.83
CA ASP A 217 -12.03 10.93 -33.55
C ASP A 217 -11.03 11.29 -34.66
N GLY A 218 -10.44 12.49 -34.57
CA GLY A 218 -9.50 12.99 -35.58
C GLY A 218 -8.23 12.15 -35.74
N ASP A 219 -7.89 11.33 -34.73
CA ASP A 219 -6.68 10.51 -34.68
C ASP A 219 -6.94 9.04 -35.07
N GLY A 220 -8.17 8.73 -35.52
CA GLY A 220 -8.55 7.40 -36.01
C GLY A 220 -8.90 6.40 -34.92
N TRP A 221 -9.25 6.88 -33.71
CA TRP A 221 -9.84 6.04 -32.68
C TRP A 221 -11.34 5.90 -32.89
N VAL A 222 -11.83 4.70 -32.67
CA VAL A 222 -13.22 4.34 -32.81
C VAL A 222 -13.79 3.98 -31.44
N ARG A 223 -14.98 4.49 -31.15
CA ARG A 223 -15.76 4.15 -29.95
C ARG A 223 -17.24 4.05 -30.27
N PHE A 224 -18.01 3.43 -29.38
CA PHE A 224 -19.46 3.51 -29.45
C PHE A 224 -19.92 4.92 -29.02
N ARG A 225 -20.93 5.45 -29.71
CA ARG A 225 -21.61 6.67 -29.26
C ARG A 225 -22.37 6.45 -27.97
N ASP A 226 -22.97 5.26 -27.86
CA ASP A 226 -23.68 4.80 -26.69
C ASP A 226 -23.11 3.46 -26.26
N GLU A 227 -22.42 3.49 -25.13
CA GLU A 227 -21.66 2.37 -24.58
C GLU A 227 -22.54 1.16 -24.21
N ARG A 228 -23.86 1.34 -24.09
CA ARG A 228 -24.83 0.25 -23.87
C ARG A 228 -24.77 -0.83 -24.95
N HIS A 229 -24.40 -0.45 -26.18
CA HIS A 229 -24.21 -1.42 -27.27
C HIS A 229 -23.02 -2.33 -27.00
N ALA A 230 -21.89 -1.79 -26.51
CA ALA A 230 -20.72 -2.58 -26.16
C ALA A 230 -21.01 -3.52 -24.99
N GLU A 231 -21.66 -3.01 -23.95
CA GLU A 231 -22.08 -3.78 -22.77
C GLU A 231 -22.96 -4.98 -23.17
N THR A 232 -23.99 -4.75 -24.00
CA THR A 232 -24.88 -5.81 -24.50
C THR A 232 -24.12 -6.86 -25.33
N LEU A 233 -23.20 -6.43 -26.20
CA LEU A 233 -22.41 -7.34 -27.02
C LEU A 233 -21.45 -8.18 -26.16
N ARG A 234 -20.83 -7.60 -25.13
CA ARG A 234 -19.96 -8.33 -24.19
C ARG A 234 -20.75 -9.36 -23.38
N LEU A 235 -21.90 -8.96 -22.82
CA LEU A 235 -22.77 -9.83 -22.01
C LEU A 235 -23.28 -11.04 -22.79
N THR A 236 -23.43 -10.91 -24.11
CA THR A 236 -23.90 -12.00 -24.99
C THR A 236 -22.76 -12.80 -25.62
N THR A 237 -21.49 -12.48 -25.31
CA THR A 237 -20.32 -13.21 -25.82
C THR A 237 -19.90 -14.30 -24.83
N ASP A 238 -19.66 -15.50 -25.34
CA ASP A 238 -19.21 -16.64 -24.53
C ASP A 238 -17.82 -16.38 -23.90
N ALA A 239 -17.65 -16.75 -22.63
CA ALA A 239 -16.44 -16.49 -21.88
C ALA A 239 -15.18 -17.18 -22.46
N GLU A 240 -15.31 -18.37 -23.06
CA GLU A 240 -14.18 -19.03 -23.74
C GLU A 240 -13.74 -18.25 -24.98
N VAL A 241 -14.70 -17.65 -25.70
CA VAL A 241 -14.41 -16.78 -26.85
C VAL A 241 -13.71 -15.51 -26.40
N VAL A 242 -14.20 -14.89 -25.33
CA VAL A 242 -13.55 -13.71 -24.73
C VAL A 242 -12.10 -14.05 -24.40
N ARG A 243 -11.85 -15.15 -23.67
CA ARG A 243 -10.50 -15.57 -23.30
C ARG A 243 -9.61 -15.81 -24.52
N ALA A 244 -10.08 -16.56 -25.51
CA ALA A 244 -9.30 -16.86 -26.72
C ALA A 244 -8.93 -15.61 -27.52
N VAL A 245 -9.87 -14.68 -27.68
CA VAL A 245 -9.61 -13.39 -28.35
C VAL A 245 -8.57 -12.58 -27.60
N ASN A 246 -8.65 -12.56 -26.26
CA ASN A 246 -7.70 -11.84 -25.42
C ASN A 246 -6.28 -12.43 -25.47
N VAL A 247 -6.14 -13.76 -25.51
CA VAL A 247 -4.82 -14.42 -25.69
C VAL A 247 -4.14 -13.94 -26.98
N GLU A 248 -4.86 -13.98 -28.10
CA GLU A 248 -4.33 -13.54 -29.39
C GLU A 248 -3.99 -12.04 -29.39
N LEU A 249 -4.85 -11.21 -28.78
CA LEU A 249 -4.60 -9.78 -28.69
C LEU A 249 -3.39 -9.45 -27.79
N VAL A 250 -3.24 -10.13 -26.66
CA VAL A 250 -2.07 -9.95 -25.77
C VAL A 250 -0.79 -10.31 -26.51
N ALA A 251 -0.77 -11.45 -27.20
CA ALA A 251 0.37 -11.84 -28.03
C ALA A 251 0.70 -10.77 -29.09
N TRP A 252 -0.31 -10.24 -29.77
CA TRP A 252 -0.14 -9.18 -30.75
C TRP A 252 0.37 -7.86 -30.14
N LEU A 253 -0.20 -7.43 -29.01
CA LEU A 253 0.15 -6.18 -28.31
C LEU A 253 1.60 -6.18 -27.82
N ARG A 254 2.12 -7.33 -27.34
CA ARG A 254 3.51 -7.47 -26.88
C ARG A 254 4.55 -7.09 -27.94
N ASP A 255 4.20 -7.23 -29.22
CA ASP A 255 5.07 -6.95 -30.36
C ASP A 255 4.88 -5.53 -30.93
N GLN A 256 3.95 -4.74 -30.39
CA GLN A 256 3.65 -3.40 -30.91
C GLN A 256 4.64 -2.34 -30.39
N PRO A 257 5.00 -1.35 -31.22
CA PRO A 257 5.83 -0.23 -30.79
C PRO A 257 5.04 0.75 -29.90
N ALA A 258 5.66 1.20 -28.81
CA ALA A 258 5.05 2.12 -27.84
C ALA A 258 4.77 3.55 -28.38
N ALA A 259 5.47 3.98 -29.42
CA ALA A 259 5.36 5.36 -29.95
C ALA A 259 4.16 5.62 -30.88
N ALA A 260 3.34 4.60 -31.18
CA ALA A 260 2.18 4.71 -32.07
C ALA A 260 0.86 4.87 -31.28
N THR A 261 -0.26 5.13 -31.96
CA THR A 261 -1.61 5.10 -31.36
C THR A 261 -1.93 3.76 -30.69
N THR A 262 -1.39 2.67 -31.22
CA THR A 262 -1.43 1.34 -30.58
C THR A 262 -0.67 1.30 -29.26
N GLY A 263 0.42 2.06 -29.12
CA GLY A 263 1.17 2.17 -27.87
C GLY A 263 0.37 2.88 -26.77
N GLN A 264 -0.37 3.94 -27.11
CA GLN A 264 -1.31 4.59 -26.18
C GLN A 264 -2.45 3.65 -25.74
N TYR A 265 -2.91 2.77 -26.62
CA TYR A 265 -3.88 1.74 -26.23
C TYR A 265 -3.25 0.70 -25.31
N LEU A 266 -2.01 0.27 -25.61
CA LEU A 266 -1.25 -0.69 -24.82
C LEU A 266 -1.10 -0.21 -23.37
N THR A 267 -0.78 1.07 -23.16
CA THR A 267 -0.52 1.60 -21.81
C THR A 267 -1.71 1.41 -20.86
N GLN A 268 -2.94 1.49 -21.38
CA GLN A 268 -4.18 1.38 -20.60
C GLN A 268 -4.83 0.00 -20.69
N GLY A 269 -4.69 -0.69 -21.82
CA GLY A 269 -5.47 -1.89 -22.12
C GLY A 269 -4.74 -3.21 -21.89
N LEU A 270 -3.40 -3.25 -22.00
CA LEU A 270 -2.64 -4.51 -22.03
C LEU A 270 -2.83 -5.33 -20.74
N ALA A 271 -2.74 -4.68 -19.58
CA ALA A 271 -2.85 -5.35 -18.29
C ALA A 271 -4.22 -6.06 -18.14
N MET A 272 -5.31 -5.35 -18.44
CA MET A 272 -6.65 -5.91 -18.35
C MET A 272 -6.92 -7.00 -19.40
N HIS A 273 -6.39 -6.86 -20.62
CA HIS A 273 -6.44 -7.94 -21.61
C HIS A 273 -5.68 -9.19 -21.12
N ALA A 274 -4.56 -9.01 -20.42
CA ALA A 274 -3.79 -10.12 -19.85
C ALA A 274 -4.55 -10.83 -18.73
N VAL A 275 -5.30 -10.12 -17.89
CA VAL A 275 -6.21 -10.72 -16.91
C VAL A 275 -7.25 -11.59 -17.62
N GLN A 276 -7.90 -11.07 -18.65
CA GLN A 276 -8.90 -11.82 -19.42
C GLN A 276 -8.32 -13.05 -20.15
N ALA A 277 -7.04 -13.01 -20.51
CA ALA A 277 -6.32 -14.13 -21.11
C ALA A 277 -5.89 -15.19 -20.07
N GLY A 278 -5.77 -14.81 -18.79
CA GLY A 278 -5.09 -15.60 -17.76
C GLY A 278 -3.56 -15.56 -17.89
N GLU A 279 -3.02 -14.44 -18.39
CA GLU A 279 -1.58 -14.20 -18.64
C GLU A 279 -1.04 -12.99 -17.85
N PHE A 280 -1.81 -12.42 -16.92
CA PHE A 280 -1.42 -11.22 -16.18
C PHE A 280 -0.07 -11.37 -15.48
N ASP A 281 0.13 -12.50 -14.81
CA ASP A 281 1.39 -12.89 -14.16
C ASP A 281 2.61 -12.90 -15.12
N SER A 282 2.42 -13.33 -16.37
CA SER A 282 3.47 -13.27 -17.40
C SER A 282 3.76 -11.85 -17.86
N VAL A 283 2.74 -10.99 -17.92
CA VAL A 283 2.89 -9.59 -18.37
C VAL A 283 3.55 -8.75 -17.29
N GLN A 284 3.12 -8.87 -16.03
CA GLN A 284 3.66 -8.07 -14.94
C GLN A 284 5.12 -8.40 -14.62
N ARG A 285 5.59 -9.63 -14.85
CA ARG A 285 7.01 -9.99 -14.69
C ARG A 285 7.92 -9.52 -15.83
N SER A 286 7.36 -9.03 -16.93
CA SER A 286 8.15 -8.53 -18.04
C SER A 286 8.42 -7.04 -17.86
N GLY A 287 9.61 -6.71 -17.36
CA GLY A 287 10.07 -5.32 -17.16
C GLY A 287 9.89 -4.42 -18.38
N ARG A 288 10.09 -4.97 -19.58
CA ARG A 288 9.87 -4.25 -20.86
C ARG A 288 8.41 -3.82 -21.07
N LEU A 289 7.45 -4.63 -20.62
CA LEU A 289 6.02 -4.36 -20.79
C LEU A 289 5.53 -3.42 -19.70
N VAL A 290 5.83 -3.70 -18.43
CA VAL A 290 5.37 -2.86 -17.30
C VAL A 290 5.90 -1.43 -17.35
N ALA A 291 7.09 -1.19 -17.93
CA ALA A 291 7.60 0.16 -18.18
C ALA A 291 6.70 1.02 -19.08
N HIS A 292 5.81 0.40 -19.86
CA HIS A 292 4.85 1.06 -20.73
C HIS A 292 3.39 0.98 -20.23
N ILE A 293 3.12 0.23 -19.16
CA ILE A 293 1.78 0.14 -18.57
C ILE A 293 1.62 1.31 -17.60
N ASP A 294 0.47 1.98 -17.69
CA ASP A 294 0.08 3.03 -16.76
C ASP A 294 -0.14 2.48 -15.34
N GLN A 295 0.21 3.25 -14.31
CA GLN A 295 0.13 2.78 -12.92
C GLN A 295 -1.30 2.35 -12.54
N VAL A 296 -2.31 3.16 -12.87
CA VAL A 296 -3.71 2.84 -12.57
C VAL A 296 -4.13 1.59 -13.32
N ALA A 297 -3.77 1.48 -14.60
CA ALA A 297 -4.09 0.29 -15.39
C ALA A 297 -3.49 -1.00 -14.81
N LEU A 298 -2.31 -0.91 -14.18
CA LEU A 298 -1.66 -2.04 -13.52
C LEU A 298 -2.35 -2.42 -12.19
N ILE A 299 -2.70 -1.41 -11.38
CA ILE A 299 -3.45 -1.60 -10.13
C ILE A 299 -4.85 -2.17 -10.40
N ASP A 300 -5.58 -1.60 -11.35
CA ASP A 300 -6.91 -2.06 -11.79
C ASP A 300 -6.86 -3.53 -12.23
N ALA A 301 -5.85 -3.89 -13.03
CA ALA A 301 -5.69 -5.26 -13.50
C ALA A 301 -5.38 -6.24 -12.36
N ALA A 302 -4.58 -5.82 -11.36
CA ALA A 302 -4.28 -6.67 -10.20
C ALA A 302 -5.54 -7.02 -9.41
N HIS A 303 -6.39 -6.03 -9.11
CA HIS A 303 -7.65 -6.24 -8.39
C HIS A 303 -8.71 -6.99 -9.21
N ALA A 304 -8.65 -6.88 -10.54
CA ALA A 304 -9.49 -7.66 -11.44
C ALA A 304 -9.04 -9.13 -11.58
N ASP A 305 -7.75 -9.43 -11.36
CA ASP A 305 -7.20 -10.80 -11.37
C ASP A 305 -7.53 -11.53 -10.07
N ASP A 306 -7.27 -10.89 -8.94
CA ASP A 306 -7.67 -11.33 -7.60
C ASP A 306 -8.07 -10.12 -6.75
N SER A 307 -9.35 -10.05 -6.39
CA SER A 307 -9.92 -8.90 -5.68
C SER A 307 -9.48 -8.78 -4.22
N TYR A 308 -8.79 -9.80 -3.67
CA TYR A 308 -8.41 -9.81 -2.25
C TYR A 308 -6.89 -9.85 -2.04
N VAL A 309 -6.10 -10.31 -3.01
CA VAL A 309 -4.66 -10.52 -2.82
C VAL A 309 -3.84 -10.02 -3.99
N VAL A 310 -3.08 -8.94 -3.76
CA VAL A 310 -2.01 -8.51 -4.68
C VAL A 310 -0.68 -9.03 -4.17
N ASN A 311 0.08 -9.68 -5.04
CA ASN A 311 1.42 -10.18 -4.69
C ASN A 311 2.39 -9.00 -4.46
N GLY A 312 2.80 -8.78 -3.20
CA GLY A 312 3.76 -7.73 -2.82
C GLY A 312 5.15 -7.84 -3.45
N ALA A 313 5.55 -9.04 -3.90
CA ALA A 313 6.81 -9.28 -4.59
C ALA A 313 6.67 -9.19 -6.13
N SER A 314 5.76 -8.36 -6.62
CA SER A 314 5.53 -8.12 -8.06
C SER A 314 5.47 -6.64 -8.42
N PRO A 315 5.67 -6.23 -9.69
CA PRO A 315 5.48 -4.83 -10.11
C PRO A 315 4.07 -4.28 -9.87
N ALA A 316 3.05 -5.14 -9.83
CA ALA A 316 1.70 -4.74 -9.45
C ALA A 316 1.60 -4.42 -7.95
N GLY A 317 2.23 -5.23 -7.10
CA GLY A 317 2.37 -4.94 -5.67
C GLY A 317 3.14 -3.64 -5.42
N ASP A 318 4.22 -3.41 -6.18
CA ASP A 318 4.97 -2.15 -6.12
C ASP A 318 4.08 -0.96 -6.46
N ALA A 319 3.20 -1.09 -7.48
CA ALA A 319 2.28 -0.03 -7.87
C ALA A 319 1.28 0.33 -6.78
N VAL A 320 0.70 -0.68 -6.12
CA VAL A 320 -0.22 -0.49 -4.98
C VAL A 320 0.49 0.19 -3.82
N ASN A 321 1.65 -0.32 -3.43
CA ASN A 321 2.39 0.20 -2.27
C ASN A 321 2.93 1.62 -2.53
N LEU A 322 3.38 1.92 -3.76
CA LEU A 322 3.78 3.28 -4.14
C LEU A 322 2.59 4.26 -4.17
N TRP A 323 1.44 3.83 -4.69
CA TRP A 323 0.22 4.63 -4.68
C TRP A 323 -0.19 5.01 -3.25
N MET A 324 -0.11 4.06 -2.30
CA MET A 324 -0.37 4.30 -0.88
C MET A 324 0.61 5.27 -0.21
N CYS A 325 1.82 5.41 -0.74
CA CYS A 325 2.77 6.40 -0.26
C CYS A 325 2.65 7.74 -1.01
N GLY A 326 1.58 7.96 -1.78
CA GLY A 326 1.38 9.19 -2.55
C GLY A 326 2.27 9.30 -3.78
N VAL A 327 2.79 8.20 -4.31
CA VAL A 327 3.43 8.16 -5.63
C VAL A 327 2.37 7.80 -6.66
N ASP A 328 1.65 8.80 -7.16
CA ASP A 328 0.58 8.66 -8.16
C ASP A 328 0.65 9.76 -9.22
N SER A 329 -0.13 9.61 -10.29
CA SER A 329 -0.33 10.65 -11.33
C SER A 329 0.96 11.12 -12.01
N LEU A 330 1.96 10.25 -12.09
CA LEU A 330 3.26 10.57 -12.67
C LEU A 330 3.28 10.43 -14.20
N PRO A 331 4.09 11.23 -14.91
CA PRO A 331 4.39 10.96 -16.31
C PRO A 331 4.97 9.55 -16.48
N GLN A 332 4.61 8.86 -17.57
CA GLN A 332 4.99 7.45 -17.80
C GLN A 332 6.50 7.16 -17.62
N GLY A 333 7.39 8.08 -18.01
CA GLY A 333 8.84 7.90 -17.83
C GLY A 333 9.26 7.93 -16.36
N GLU A 334 8.65 8.81 -15.56
CA GLU A 334 8.92 8.92 -14.13
C GLU A 334 8.34 7.72 -13.38
N TRP A 335 7.13 7.28 -13.74
CA TRP A 335 6.56 6.01 -13.27
C TRP A 335 7.48 4.81 -13.55
N ALA A 336 7.99 4.69 -14.78
CA ALA A 336 8.94 3.62 -15.14
C ALA A 336 10.25 3.70 -14.32
N SER A 337 10.65 4.90 -13.91
CA SER A 337 11.84 5.10 -13.07
C SER A 337 11.61 4.63 -11.64
N TRP A 338 10.41 4.86 -11.10
CA TRP A 338 9.98 4.28 -9.83
C TRP A 338 9.92 2.76 -9.87
N LEU A 339 9.35 2.15 -10.92
CA LEU A 339 9.39 0.70 -11.10
C LEU A 339 10.82 0.14 -11.20
N HIS A 340 11.72 0.90 -11.84
CA HIS A 340 13.14 0.55 -11.88
C HIS A 340 13.76 0.57 -10.48
N LEU A 341 13.45 1.58 -9.64
CA LEU A 341 13.87 1.61 -8.23
C LEU A 341 13.33 0.43 -7.45
N MET A 342 12.02 0.20 -7.46
CA MET A 342 11.36 -0.90 -6.74
C MET A 342 11.95 -2.25 -7.13
N SER A 343 12.14 -2.51 -8.43
CA SER A 343 12.76 -3.75 -8.91
C SER A 343 14.20 -3.88 -8.44
N THR A 344 14.97 -2.79 -8.43
CA THR A 344 16.37 -2.77 -7.97
C THR A 344 16.47 -3.09 -6.49
N VAL A 345 15.65 -2.47 -5.63
CA VAL A 345 15.72 -2.67 -4.17
C VAL A 345 15.25 -4.05 -3.75
N ARG A 346 14.27 -4.64 -4.45
CA ARG A 346 13.88 -6.03 -4.23
C ARG A 346 14.90 -7.07 -4.70
N GLY A 347 15.94 -6.64 -5.42
CA GLY A 347 16.93 -7.53 -6.02
C GLY A 347 16.47 -8.23 -7.30
N ASP A 348 15.35 -7.81 -7.91
CA ASP A 348 14.91 -8.29 -9.23
C ASP A 348 15.67 -7.58 -10.35
N THR A 349 16.94 -7.97 -10.47
CA THR A 349 17.88 -7.41 -11.44
C THR A 349 17.46 -7.64 -12.90
N GLU A 350 16.71 -8.71 -13.18
CA GLU A 350 16.21 -9.00 -14.52
C GLU A 350 15.12 -8.00 -14.91
N THR A 351 14.10 -7.81 -14.07
CA THR A 351 13.04 -6.83 -14.32
C THR A 351 13.60 -5.41 -14.40
N ALA A 352 14.50 -5.03 -13.48
CA ALA A 352 15.14 -3.72 -13.51
C ALA A 352 15.90 -3.47 -14.83
N ALA A 353 16.71 -4.43 -15.29
CA ALA A 353 17.45 -4.32 -16.55
C ALA A 353 16.52 -4.25 -17.78
N GLN A 354 15.41 -4.99 -17.75
CA GLN A 354 14.40 -4.95 -18.82
C GLN A 354 13.65 -3.61 -18.85
N ILE A 355 13.37 -2.99 -17.70
CA ILE A 355 12.78 -1.64 -17.61
C ILE A 355 13.76 -0.61 -18.20
N ALA A 356 15.02 -0.64 -17.79
CA ALA A 356 16.05 0.29 -18.26
C ALA A 356 16.28 0.22 -19.78
N SER A 357 16.09 -0.97 -20.37
CA SER A 357 16.24 -1.22 -21.81
C SER A 357 14.92 -1.25 -22.59
N SER A 358 13.81 -0.88 -21.96
CA SER A 358 12.45 -0.96 -22.55
C SER A 358 12.25 -0.05 -23.76
N GLY A 359 13.05 1.02 -23.87
CA GLY A 359 12.87 2.09 -24.87
C GLY A 359 12.01 3.25 -24.37
N GLN A 360 11.42 3.13 -23.18
CA GLN A 360 10.77 4.25 -22.49
C GLN A 360 11.84 5.23 -21.99
N PRO A 361 11.72 6.55 -22.26
CA PRO A 361 12.66 7.53 -21.72
C PRO A 361 12.50 7.65 -20.20
N LEU A 362 13.49 7.14 -19.47
CA LEU A 362 13.58 7.29 -18.02
C LEU A 362 14.27 8.62 -17.69
N PRO A 363 13.62 9.58 -17.01
CA PRO A 363 14.26 10.81 -16.56
C PRO A 363 15.45 10.55 -15.62
N TRP A 364 15.42 9.43 -14.89
CA TRP A 364 16.50 9.01 -14.03
C TRP A 364 16.55 7.48 -13.91
N GLN A 365 17.74 6.94 -13.62
CA GLN A 365 17.95 5.51 -13.42
C GLN A 365 18.68 5.28 -12.11
N VAL A 366 18.29 4.23 -11.39
CA VAL A 366 18.92 3.91 -10.11
C VAL A 366 20.32 3.36 -10.34
N ARG A 367 21.28 3.94 -9.62
CA ARG A 367 22.66 3.53 -9.63
C ARG A 367 22.96 2.49 -8.55
N TRP A 368 22.47 2.77 -7.35
CA TRP A 368 22.52 1.90 -6.17
C TRP A 368 21.41 2.34 -5.20
N ALA A 369 21.00 1.45 -4.31
CA ALA A 369 19.98 1.75 -3.31
C ALA A 369 20.19 0.91 -2.04
N HIS A 370 20.08 1.57 -0.89
CA HIS A 370 19.98 1.01 0.46
C HIS A 370 18.69 1.55 1.08
N TRP A 371 17.58 1.12 0.49
CA TRP A 371 16.28 1.72 0.70
C TRP A 371 15.20 0.63 0.79
N ARG A 372 14.33 0.73 1.80
CA ARG A 372 13.17 -0.12 2.03
C ARG A 372 12.05 0.25 1.04
N PRO A 373 11.63 -0.66 0.15
CA PRO A 373 10.40 -0.46 -0.61
C PRO A 373 9.17 -0.54 0.31
N PRO A 374 8.16 0.32 0.12
CA PRO A 374 6.88 0.20 0.82
C PRO A 374 6.28 -1.19 0.71
N GLY A 375 5.67 -1.65 1.79
CA GLY A 375 5.13 -3.00 1.97
C GLY A 375 6.19 -4.09 2.19
N ALA A 376 7.48 -3.78 2.21
CA ALA A 376 8.50 -4.77 2.55
C ALA A 376 8.64 -4.97 4.06
N LEU A 377 8.63 -6.24 4.48
CA LEU A 377 8.73 -6.68 5.88
C LEU A 377 9.85 -7.70 6.06
N ASN A 378 11.08 -7.28 5.77
CA ASN A 378 12.25 -8.15 5.81
C ASN A 378 13.42 -7.48 6.54
N ALA A 379 14.19 -8.29 7.27
CA ALA A 379 15.39 -7.87 8.01
C ALA A 379 16.44 -7.16 7.12
N ALA A 380 16.53 -7.53 5.84
CA ALA A 380 17.40 -6.91 4.85
C ALA A 380 17.18 -5.39 4.70
N TYR A 381 16.00 -4.88 5.08
CA TYR A 381 15.65 -3.46 5.00
C TYR A 381 15.72 -2.73 6.34
N VAL A 382 16.12 -3.39 7.43
CA VAL A 382 16.27 -2.75 8.75
C VAL A 382 17.37 -1.69 8.72
N ARG A 383 18.42 -1.90 7.90
CA ARG A 383 19.53 -0.96 7.75
C ARG A 383 19.52 -0.36 6.35
N PRO A 384 19.76 0.96 6.22
CA PRO A 384 20.16 1.91 7.26
C PRO A 384 19.01 2.43 8.13
N GLY A 385 17.75 2.13 7.80
CA GLY A 385 16.56 2.76 8.38
C GLY A 385 16.32 4.16 7.78
N PRO A 386 15.36 4.94 8.29
CA PRO A 386 15.10 6.30 7.81
C PRO A 386 16.31 7.23 7.96
N LEU A 387 16.54 8.05 6.94
CA LEU A 387 17.65 8.98 6.87
C LEU A 387 17.18 10.38 6.45
N GLY A 388 17.78 11.41 7.07
CA GLY A 388 17.54 12.82 6.77
C GLY A 388 18.78 13.54 6.26
N ASP A 389 18.60 14.79 5.84
CA ASP A 389 19.68 15.79 5.68
C ASP A 389 21.02 15.29 5.10
N PRO A 390 21.04 14.75 3.86
CA PRO A 390 22.28 14.25 3.26
C PRO A 390 23.22 15.41 2.92
N VAL A 391 24.49 15.26 3.31
CA VAL A 391 25.57 16.23 3.07
C VAL A 391 26.75 15.60 2.33
N ILE A 392 27.38 16.37 1.43
CA ILE A 392 28.61 15.93 0.76
C ILE A 392 29.78 16.02 1.74
N ALA A 393 30.54 14.95 1.89
CA ALA A 393 31.75 14.92 2.68
C ALA A 393 32.85 15.81 2.07
N PRO A 394 33.78 16.36 2.88
CA PRO A 394 34.95 17.07 2.39
C PRO A 394 35.79 16.26 1.38
N GLU A 395 36.43 16.92 0.42
CA GLU A 395 37.23 16.27 -0.64
C GLU A 395 38.37 15.36 -0.10
N ASP A 396 38.90 15.67 1.08
CA ASP A 396 39.95 14.91 1.74
C ASP A 396 39.45 13.65 2.46
N TYR A 397 38.13 13.50 2.64
CA TYR A 397 37.52 12.30 3.22
C TYR A 397 37.72 11.07 2.34
N LEU A 398 37.47 11.23 1.03
CA LEU A 398 37.66 10.19 0.03
C LEU A 398 38.38 10.74 -1.22
N PRO A 399 39.71 10.84 -1.20
CA PRO A 399 40.46 11.50 -2.26
C PRO A 399 40.18 10.92 -3.65
N GLY A 400 39.72 11.77 -4.57
CA GLY A 400 39.44 11.43 -5.96
C GLY A 400 38.06 10.84 -6.24
N ARG A 401 37.22 10.68 -5.21
CA ARG A 401 35.80 10.32 -5.32
C ARG A 401 35.00 11.21 -4.36
N HIS A 402 33.70 10.99 -4.25
CA HIS A 402 32.84 11.76 -3.35
C HIS A 402 32.16 10.81 -2.37
N ALA A 403 31.99 11.27 -1.13
CA ALA A 403 31.21 10.57 -0.13
C ALA A 403 30.03 11.43 0.31
N VAL A 404 28.93 10.79 0.70
CA VAL A 404 27.73 11.44 1.24
C VAL A 404 27.51 10.90 2.65
N CYS A 405 27.22 11.80 3.58
CA CYS A 405 26.90 11.49 4.96
C CYS A 405 25.44 11.86 5.24
N ALA A 406 24.73 11.02 5.97
CA ALA A 406 23.37 11.32 6.44
C ALA A 406 23.19 10.83 7.89
N PRO A 407 22.52 11.61 8.75
CA PRO A 407 22.02 11.13 10.04
C PRO A 407 20.82 10.19 9.89
N GLY A 408 20.72 9.20 10.78
CA GLY A 408 19.47 8.49 11.03
C GLY A 408 18.48 9.38 11.76
N GLU A 409 17.23 9.36 11.31
CA GLU A 409 16.16 10.20 11.88
C GLU A 409 15.86 9.85 13.35
N TRP A 410 16.11 8.60 13.77
CA TRP A 410 15.74 8.12 15.11
C TRP A 410 16.88 7.66 15.97
N ASP A 411 17.88 7.02 15.36
CA ASP A 411 19.06 6.63 16.11
C ASP A 411 20.08 7.77 16.24
N GLU A 412 19.84 8.90 15.55
CA GLU A 412 20.70 10.09 15.48
C GLU A 412 22.16 9.77 15.08
N ARG A 413 22.40 8.60 14.48
CA ARG A 413 23.74 8.14 14.10
C ARG A 413 24.03 8.43 12.65
N TYR A 414 25.24 8.89 12.41
CA TYR A 414 25.73 9.22 11.09
C TYR A 414 26.30 8.00 10.39
N ARG A 415 25.95 7.90 9.11
CA ARG A 415 26.47 6.90 8.19
C ARG A 415 27.05 7.63 6.98
N VAL A 416 28.06 7.04 6.35
CA VAL A 416 28.78 7.63 5.22
C VAL A 416 28.89 6.61 4.11
N TRP A 417 28.49 7.00 2.90
CA TRP A 417 28.55 6.16 1.71
C TRP A 417 29.42 6.77 0.64
N ASP A 418 30.02 5.92 -0.16
CA ASP A 418 30.58 6.31 -1.45
C ASP A 418 29.44 6.71 -2.39
N ALA A 419 29.47 7.94 -2.91
CA ALA A 419 28.40 8.45 -3.74
C ALA A 419 28.23 7.69 -5.06
N GLU A 420 29.31 7.11 -5.61
CA GLU A 420 29.29 6.45 -6.93
C GLU A 420 28.93 4.97 -6.85
N THR A 421 29.36 4.29 -5.78
CA THR A 421 29.15 2.83 -5.63
C THR A 421 28.11 2.46 -4.58
N GLY A 422 27.73 3.37 -3.70
CA GLY A 422 26.86 3.08 -2.56
C GLY A 422 27.55 2.23 -1.50
N GLU A 423 28.87 2.06 -1.55
CA GLU A 423 29.58 1.31 -0.51
C GLU A 423 29.55 2.09 0.80
N GLU A 424 29.12 1.44 1.89
CA GLU A 424 29.15 2.06 3.22
C GLU A 424 30.59 2.15 3.73
N LEU A 425 31.10 3.39 3.82
CA LEU A 425 32.46 3.71 4.21
C LEU A 425 32.63 3.78 5.73
N ALA A 426 31.61 4.26 6.43
CA ALA A 426 31.59 4.41 7.88
C ALA A 426 30.15 4.52 8.42
N GLY A 427 30.01 4.33 9.72
CA GLY A 427 28.74 4.34 10.42
C GLY A 427 28.18 2.94 10.69
N PRO A 428 27.05 2.85 11.41
CA PRO A 428 26.46 3.95 12.19
C PRO A 428 27.40 4.42 13.31
N TRP A 429 27.45 5.74 13.57
CA TRP A 429 28.35 6.34 14.55
C TRP A 429 27.76 7.64 15.15
N PRO A 430 27.98 7.97 16.44
CA PRO A 430 27.31 9.12 17.08
C PRO A 430 27.79 10.48 16.58
N GLU A 431 29.09 10.62 16.30
CA GLU A 431 29.63 11.87 15.78
C GLU A 431 29.44 12.00 14.27
N ALA A 432 29.05 13.21 13.84
CA ALA A 432 28.95 13.57 12.44
C ALA A 432 30.26 13.32 11.68
N MET A 433 30.14 12.82 10.45
CA MET A 433 31.26 12.51 9.56
C MET A 433 32.30 11.56 10.21
N PRO A 434 31.92 10.34 10.61
CA PRO A 434 32.83 9.36 11.19
C PRO A 434 33.99 9.03 10.24
N ALA A 435 35.19 8.81 10.77
CA ALA A 435 36.35 8.45 9.94
C ALA A 435 36.11 7.11 9.20
N PRO A 436 36.65 6.91 7.98
CA PRO A 436 36.47 5.68 7.23
C PRO A 436 36.80 4.42 8.05
N GLY A 437 35.91 3.42 8.00
CA GLY A 437 36.00 2.17 8.75
C GLY A 437 35.53 2.24 10.21
N ARG A 438 35.18 3.43 10.74
CA ARG A 438 34.52 3.55 12.06
C ARG A 438 33.08 3.09 11.95
N ARG A 439 32.68 2.15 12.82
CA ARG A 439 31.32 1.61 12.89
C ARG A 439 31.04 1.04 14.26
N GLU A 440 29.79 1.12 14.67
CA GLU A 440 29.18 0.38 15.78
C GLU A 440 28.10 -0.55 15.22
N PRO A 441 27.75 -1.65 15.90
CA PRO A 441 26.56 -2.42 15.53
C PRO A 441 25.30 -1.55 15.67
N LEU A 442 24.25 -1.88 14.91
CA LEU A 442 22.96 -1.21 15.05
C LEU A 442 22.45 -1.33 16.49
N TRP A 443 22.52 -2.54 17.05
CA TRP A 443 22.11 -2.89 18.40
C TRP A 443 23.30 -2.88 19.37
N LEU A 444 23.26 -2.02 20.39
CA LEU A 444 24.30 -1.90 21.42
C LEU A 444 23.89 -2.61 22.71
N THR A 445 24.86 -3.13 23.46
CA THR A 445 24.65 -3.97 24.66
C THR A 445 24.17 -3.22 25.90
N ASP A 446 24.57 -1.96 26.06
CA ASP A 446 24.47 -1.23 27.34
C ASP A 446 23.96 0.20 27.16
N MET A 447 23.33 0.49 26.02
CA MET A 447 22.76 1.80 25.75
C MET A 447 21.46 1.65 24.98
N GLU A 448 20.38 2.08 25.61
CA GLU A 448 19.13 2.39 24.92
C GLU A 448 19.38 3.58 23.99
N ARG A 449 19.49 3.28 22.70
CA ARG A 449 19.34 4.27 21.64
C ARG A 449 18.02 3.95 20.99
N ASN A 450 17.18 4.94 20.77
CA ASN A 450 15.86 4.80 20.15
C ASN A 450 15.99 4.39 18.66
N VAL A 451 16.54 3.20 18.39
CA VAL A 451 16.70 2.61 17.05
C VAL A 451 15.34 2.57 16.34
N THR A 452 14.29 2.39 17.13
CA THR A 452 12.91 2.70 16.77
C THR A 452 12.35 3.68 17.80
N PRO A 453 11.47 4.62 17.41
CA PRO A 453 10.68 5.42 18.33
C PRO A 453 9.88 4.58 19.34
N ASP A 454 9.36 5.25 20.37
CA ASP A 454 8.42 4.65 21.31
C ASP A 454 7.12 4.25 20.62
N TRP A 455 6.33 3.37 21.24
CA TRP A 455 5.10 2.87 20.62
C TRP A 455 4.12 4.00 20.30
N ASP A 456 3.95 4.95 21.20
CA ASP A 456 3.10 6.11 21.00
C ASP A 456 3.49 6.89 19.74
N ASP A 457 4.79 7.06 19.48
CA ASP A 457 5.27 7.76 18.28
C ASP A 457 5.10 6.94 17.00
N LEU A 458 5.10 5.61 17.09
CA LEU A 458 4.89 4.71 15.96
C LEU A 458 3.42 4.62 15.54
N THR A 459 2.50 4.89 16.47
CA THR A 459 1.05 4.75 16.27
C THR A 459 0.33 6.09 16.15
N VAL A 460 0.92 7.22 16.58
CA VAL A 460 0.34 8.55 16.36
C VAL A 460 0.27 8.89 14.87
N PHE A 461 -0.96 9.17 14.42
CA PHE A 461 -1.33 9.36 13.01
C PHE A 461 -1.20 10.81 12.52
N ASP A 462 -1.01 11.79 13.41
CA ASP A 462 -1.32 13.20 13.10
C ASP A 462 -0.18 14.05 12.53
N THR A 463 1.03 13.51 12.35
CA THR A 463 2.10 14.22 11.61
C THR A 463 3.02 13.24 10.90
N LEU A 464 2.80 13.01 9.61
CA LEU A 464 3.79 12.38 8.73
C LEU A 464 4.97 13.33 8.50
N GLU A 465 5.78 13.51 9.54
CA GLU A 465 7.14 14.02 9.43
C GLU A 465 8.08 12.85 9.75
N PRO A 466 9.02 12.49 8.84
CA PRO A 466 9.38 13.13 7.57
C PRO A 466 8.63 12.58 6.32
N PRO A 467 8.72 13.27 5.16
CA PRO A 467 8.13 12.78 3.91
C PRO A 467 8.75 11.46 3.45
N PHE A 468 8.03 10.72 2.60
CA PHE A 468 8.51 9.48 1.97
C PHE A 468 9.84 9.67 1.22
N VAL A 469 10.01 10.84 0.59
CA VAL A 469 11.29 11.36 0.07
C VAL A 469 11.55 12.72 0.70
N SER A 470 12.54 12.79 1.60
CA SER A 470 12.78 13.95 2.46
C SER A 470 13.69 14.98 1.80
N ASP A 471 14.92 14.56 1.50
CA ASP A 471 16.01 15.44 1.08
C ASP A 471 16.96 14.79 0.07
N GLN A 472 17.78 15.62 -0.56
CA GLN A 472 18.61 15.19 -1.68
C GLN A 472 19.80 16.12 -1.91
N VAL A 473 20.92 15.53 -2.33
CA VAL A 473 22.16 16.23 -2.64
C VAL A 473 22.71 15.79 -4.00
N ARG A 474 23.30 16.73 -4.74
CA ARG A 474 23.85 16.48 -6.07
C ARG A 474 25.37 16.32 -6.02
N VAL A 475 25.86 15.22 -6.58
CA VAL A 475 27.29 14.89 -6.67
C VAL A 475 27.62 14.64 -8.14
N GLY A 476 28.12 15.67 -8.82
CA GLY A 476 28.33 15.61 -10.28
C GLY A 476 27.02 15.39 -11.04
N ASP A 477 26.91 14.24 -11.70
CA ASP A 477 25.72 13.79 -12.46
C ASP A 477 24.80 12.86 -11.65
N LEU A 478 25.18 12.53 -10.42
CA LEU A 478 24.39 11.73 -9.50
C LEU A 478 23.55 12.62 -8.58
N LEU A 479 22.34 12.18 -8.31
CA LEU A 479 21.48 12.71 -7.27
C LEU A 479 21.35 11.64 -6.18
N VAL A 480 21.78 11.95 -4.96
CA VAL A 480 21.64 11.08 -3.80
C VAL A 480 20.46 11.57 -2.98
N VAL A 481 19.56 10.66 -2.62
CA VAL A 481 18.24 10.93 -2.07
C VAL A 481 18.08 10.16 -0.77
N THR A 482 17.52 10.79 0.25
CA THR A 482 17.18 10.16 1.53
C THR A 482 15.69 10.33 1.86
N GLY A 483 15.19 9.47 2.74
CA GLY A 483 13.83 9.56 3.27
C GLY A 483 13.51 8.40 4.20
N LEU A 484 12.21 8.13 4.42
CA LEU A 484 11.72 7.08 5.31
C LEU A 484 12.28 5.69 4.97
N GLY A 485 12.44 5.36 3.69
CA GLY A 485 12.99 4.06 3.32
C GLY A 485 14.52 3.95 3.49
N GLY A 486 15.25 5.04 3.68
CA GLY A 486 16.72 5.05 3.71
C GLY A 486 17.34 5.92 2.62
N ILE A 487 18.30 5.39 1.84
CA ILE A 487 19.09 6.18 0.88
C ILE A 487 19.25 5.47 -0.46
N PHE A 488 19.20 6.23 -1.56
CA PHE A 488 19.52 5.73 -2.90
C PHE A 488 20.15 6.80 -3.77
N ALA A 489 20.82 6.40 -4.85
CA ALA A 489 21.37 7.31 -5.85
C ALA A 489 20.83 7.03 -7.24
N VAL A 490 20.60 8.11 -7.98
CA VAL A 490 20.11 8.06 -9.36
C VAL A 490 21.02 8.84 -10.31
N GLU A 491 21.19 8.31 -11.51
CA GLU A 491 21.79 9.00 -12.65
C GLU A 491 20.68 9.77 -13.39
N LEU A 492 20.86 11.09 -13.57
CA LEU A 492 19.89 11.93 -14.28
C LEU A 492 20.16 11.90 -15.80
N HIS A 493 19.13 11.64 -16.61
CA HIS A 493 19.29 11.58 -18.07
C HIS A 493 19.39 12.99 -18.72
N ASP A 494 18.59 13.95 -18.25
CA ASP A 494 18.71 15.36 -18.61
C ASP A 494 18.81 16.23 -17.33
N PRO A 495 20.04 16.55 -16.89
CA PRO A 495 20.25 17.29 -15.66
C PRO A 495 19.80 18.76 -15.73
N ALA A 496 19.42 19.26 -16.91
CA ALA A 496 18.91 20.62 -17.09
C ALA A 496 17.38 20.71 -16.96
N VAL A 497 16.66 19.59 -17.12
CA VAL A 497 15.19 19.55 -17.13
C VAL A 497 14.61 19.16 -15.77
N SER A 498 15.27 18.27 -15.02
CA SER A 498 14.80 17.81 -13.70
C SER A 498 15.92 17.84 -12.66
N PRO A 499 16.20 18.99 -12.01
CA PRO A 499 17.29 19.09 -11.05
C PRO A 499 16.99 18.40 -9.71
N ARG A 500 15.74 18.00 -9.45
CA ARG A 500 15.25 17.40 -8.20
C ARG A 500 14.16 16.37 -8.47
N LEU A 501 14.08 15.36 -7.61
CA LEU A 501 12.90 14.54 -7.44
C LEU A 501 11.87 15.35 -6.64
N SER A 502 10.59 15.21 -6.98
CA SER A 502 9.50 15.80 -6.21
C SER A 502 9.50 15.23 -4.78
N LYS A 503 9.17 16.07 -3.80
CA LYS A 503 8.85 15.58 -2.45
C LYS A 503 7.54 14.81 -2.52
N VAL A 504 7.50 13.69 -1.82
CA VAL A 504 6.32 12.83 -1.73
C VAL A 504 5.95 12.71 -0.26
N HIS A 505 4.74 13.14 0.12
CA HIS A 505 4.32 13.30 1.52
C HIS A 505 3.56 12.10 2.11
N GLY A 506 3.52 10.95 1.42
CA GLY A 506 3.23 9.67 2.06
C GLY A 506 1.78 9.20 2.08
N GLU A 507 0.80 9.89 1.48
CA GLU A 507 -0.61 9.45 1.54
C GLU A 507 -1.33 9.50 0.18
N PRO A 508 -2.24 8.54 -0.07
CA PRO A 508 -3.13 8.60 -1.23
C PRO A 508 -4.17 9.71 -1.03
N LEU A 509 -4.81 10.15 -2.12
CA LEU A 509 -5.92 11.12 -2.04
C LEU A 509 -7.12 10.55 -1.26
N PHE A 510 -7.34 9.26 -1.40
CA PHE A 510 -8.41 8.53 -0.71
C PHE A 510 -7.76 7.36 -0.02
N ASP A 511 -7.85 7.32 1.31
CA ASP A 511 -7.67 6.05 2.00
C ASP A 511 -8.74 5.10 1.45
N ASP A 512 -8.39 3.84 1.15
CA ASP A 512 -9.32 2.86 0.59
C ASP A 512 -9.08 1.52 1.27
N SER A 513 -9.97 1.17 2.18
CA SER A 513 -9.91 -0.01 3.03
C SER A 513 -10.10 -1.29 2.22
N GLY A 514 -10.56 -1.20 0.97
CA GLY A 514 -10.56 -2.31 0.03
C GLY A 514 -9.22 -2.51 -0.68
N PHE A 515 -8.32 -1.53 -0.62
CA PHE A 515 -6.97 -1.59 -1.18
C PHE A 515 -6.01 -1.74 -0.01
N LEU A 516 -5.69 -2.99 0.32
CA LEU A 516 -4.71 -3.29 1.37
C LEU A 516 -3.29 -3.25 0.82
N PRO A 517 -2.31 -2.81 1.62
CA PRO A 517 -0.90 -2.87 1.22
C PRO A 517 -0.52 -4.29 0.82
N ALA A 518 0.20 -4.40 -0.30
CA ALA A 518 0.73 -5.66 -0.79
C ALA A 518 2.01 -6.00 0.00
N LEU A 519 1.84 -6.47 1.23
CA LEU A 519 2.94 -6.80 2.13
C LEU A 519 3.76 -8.00 1.60
N HIS A 520 5.07 -8.00 1.84
CA HIS A 520 5.93 -9.13 1.51
C HIS A 520 7.08 -9.32 2.51
N ARG A 521 7.25 -10.56 2.99
CA ARG A 521 8.24 -10.93 4.02
C ARG A 521 9.56 -11.53 3.47
N GLY A 522 9.68 -11.68 2.14
CA GLY A 522 10.80 -12.37 1.51
C GLY A 522 10.79 -13.88 1.77
N THR A 523 11.95 -14.55 1.75
CA THR A 523 12.02 -15.99 2.00
C THR A 523 11.88 -16.32 3.48
N ALA A 524 11.00 -17.25 3.82
CA ALA A 524 10.81 -17.71 5.19
C ALA A 524 12.13 -18.21 5.81
N GLN A 525 12.40 -17.75 7.01
CA GLN A 525 13.58 -18.14 7.76
C GLN A 525 13.40 -19.53 8.41
N ARG A 526 14.52 -20.19 8.69
CA ARG A 526 14.50 -21.43 9.46
C ARG A 526 14.21 -21.12 10.93
N ARG A 527 13.21 -21.79 11.50
CA ARG A 527 12.83 -21.72 12.93
C ARG A 527 14.05 -21.76 13.86
N GLY A 528 14.11 -20.84 14.81
CA GLY A 528 15.17 -20.72 15.81
C GLY A 528 16.54 -20.37 15.23
N SER A 529 16.59 -19.51 14.21
CA SER A 529 17.83 -18.97 13.64
C SER A 529 17.73 -17.48 13.32
N TYR A 530 18.82 -16.75 13.58
CA TYR A 530 18.87 -15.30 13.36
C TYR A 530 19.15 -14.89 11.94
N ASP A 531 18.46 -13.83 11.50
CA ASP A 531 18.78 -13.12 10.28
C ASP A 531 20.03 -12.25 10.50
N PRO A 532 21.11 -12.45 9.73
CA PRO A 532 22.33 -11.65 9.87
C PRO A 532 22.13 -10.17 9.48
N ASP A 533 21.05 -9.84 8.77
CA ASP A 533 20.74 -8.46 8.42
C ASP A 533 20.07 -7.71 9.58
N LEU A 534 19.41 -8.43 10.49
CA LEU A 534 18.86 -7.89 11.73
C LEU A 534 19.93 -7.78 12.84
N PHE A 535 20.72 -8.83 13.06
CA PHE A 535 21.77 -8.86 14.10
C PHE A 535 23.15 -9.11 13.51
N GLU A 536 24.07 -8.14 13.65
CA GLU A 536 25.42 -8.26 13.13
C GLU A 536 26.22 -9.42 13.77
N PRO A 537 27.22 -9.97 13.03
CA PRO A 537 28.18 -10.92 13.58
C PRO A 537 28.91 -10.33 14.80
N GLY A 538 28.50 -10.75 16.00
CA GLY A 538 29.03 -10.27 17.28
C GLY A 538 27.95 -9.79 18.26
N VAL A 539 26.77 -9.43 17.78
CA VAL A 539 25.61 -9.11 18.63
C VAL A 539 25.03 -10.40 19.22
N VAL A 540 24.87 -11.44 18.39
CA VAL A 540 24.46 -12.78 18.85
C VAL A 540 25.62 -13.49 19.52
N ARG A 541 25.49 -13.76 20.82
CA ARG A 541 26.54 -14.34 21.66
C ARG A 541 26.16 -15.72 22.16
N ARG A 542 27.11 -16.66 22.07
CA ARG A 542 26.91 -18.05 22.47
C ARG A 542 27.43 -18.27 23.87
N LEU A 543 26.61 -18.92 24.70
CA LEU A 543 27.01 -19.30 26.04
C LEU A 543 28.01 -20.46 25.97
N PRO A 544 29.22 -20.32 26.56
CA PRO A 544 30.14 -21.44 26.70
C PRO A 544 29.50 -22.60 27.46
N THR A 545 29.69 -23.83 27.01
CA THR A 545 29.11 -25.04 27.65
C THR A 545 29.49 -25.20 29.12
N GLY A 546 30.62 -24.64 29.56
CA GLY A 546 31.05 -24.61 30.96
C GLY A 546 30.30 -23.60 31.84
N LEU A 547 29.60 -22.63 31.25
CA LEU A 547 28.77 -21.64 31.95
C LEU A 547 27.27 -22.00 31.93
N LEU A 548 26.90 -23.09 31.26
CA LEU A 548 25.52 -23.57 31.19
C LEU A 548 25.15 -24.31 32.49
N PRO A 549 24.16 -23.83 33.27
CA PRO A 549 23.78 -24.46 34.53
C PRO A 549 23.24 -25.88 34.35
N GLU A 550 23.45 -26.76 35.34
CA GLU A 550 22.92 -28.13 35.33
C GLU A 550 21.37 -28.17 35.31
N GLY A 551 20.72 -27.14 35.85
CA GLY A 551 19.26 -27.04 35.90
C GLY A 551 18.60 -26.65 34.57
N VAL A 552 19.38 -26.30 33.53
CA VAL A 552 18.87 -26.16 32.16
C VAL A 552 18.90 -27.54 31.51
N THR A 553 17.82 -28.30 31.67
CA THR A 553 17.71 -29.69 31.20
C THR A 553 17.03 -29.83 29.85
N ASP A 554 16.25 -28.83 29.42
CA ASP A 554 15.60 -28.86 28.10
C ASP A 554 16.63 -28.90 26.97
N ALA A 555 16.51 -29.89 26.07
CA ALA A 555 17.54 -30.14 25.06
C ALA A 555 17.60 -29.04 24.00
N GLU A 556 16.47 -28.42 23.67
CA GLU A 556 16.39 -27.35 22.68
C GLU A 556 16.98 -26.04 23.23
N ALA A 557 16.60 -25.64 24.43
CA ALA A 557 17.16 -24.46 25.09
C ALA A 557 18.69 -24.56 25.24
N ARG A 558 19.21 -25.74 25.60
CA ARG A 558 20.66 -25.98 25.66
C ARG A 558 21.32 -25.79 24.29
N ARG A 559 20.73 -26.34 23.23
CA ARG A 559 21.22 -26.20 21.84
C ARG A 559 21.20 -24.73 21.42
N VAL A 560 20.10 -24.03 21.67
CA VAL A 560 19.96 -22.61 21.31
C VAL A 560 21.03 -21.78 22.02
N LEU A 561 21.17 -21.88 23.34
CA LEU A 561 22.14 -21.11 24.11
C LEU A 561 23.60 -21.34 23.68
N THR A 562 23.95 -22.57 23.26
CA THR A 562 25.35 -22.96 23.00
C THR A 562 25.74 -22.94 21.52
N ASP A 563 24.84 -23.33 20.62
CA ASP A 563 25.11 -23.44 19.18
C ASP A 563 24.60 -22.23 18.38
N VAL A 564 23.47 -21.64 18.79
CA VAL A 564 22.86 -20.48 18.11
C VAL A 564 23.31 -19.18 18.78
N GLY A 565 23.03 -19.03 20.07
CA GLY A 565 23.28 -17.85 20.90
C GLY A 565 22.01 -17.04 21.18
N LEU A 566 22.14 -15.97 21.97
CA LEU A 566 21.14 -14.91 22.13
C LEU A 566 21.80 -13.56 21.83
N PRO A 567 21.09 -12.59 21.23
CA PRO A 567 21.62 -11.25 21.02
C PRO A 567 21.79 -10.56 22.37
N ALA A 568 22.91 -9.87 22.53
CA ALA A 568 23.15 -8.98 23.64
C ALA A 568 22.88 -7.55 23.17
N PHE A 569 21.77 -6.96 23.61
CA PHE A 569 21.36 -5.61 23.22
C PHE A 569 20.36 -4.98 24.18
N GLU A 570 20.18 -3.67 24.04
CA GLU A 570 19.14 -2.86 24.69
C GLU A 570 18.43 -2.01 23.62
N GLY A 571 17.10 -2.15 23.50
CA GLY A 571 16.28 -1.39 22.56
C GLY A 571 14.85 -1.94 22.44
N ALA A 572 13.92 -1.13 21.94
CA ALA A 572 12.50 -1.49 21.84
C ALA A 572 11.89 -1.95 23.17
N ALA A 573 12.27 -1.31 24.27
CA ALA A 573 11.95 -1.69 25.66
C ALA A 573 12.45 -3.08 26.11
N ILE A 574 13.24 -3.79 25.29
CA ILE A 574 13.82 -5.10 25.60
C ILE A 574 15.32 -4.96 25.82
N ARG A 575 15.82 -5.59 26.87
CA ARG A 575 17.25 -5.76 27.13
C ARG A 575 17.55 -7.24 27.28
N LEU A 576 18.47 -7.75 26.49
CA LEU A 576 19.01 -9.10 26.63
C LEU A 576 20.48 -9.03 27.04
N GLU A 577 20.82 -9.76 28.11
CA GLU A 577 22.15 -9.69 28.70
C GLU A 577 23.20 -10.42 27.85
N ALA A 578 24.45 -9.96 27.91
CA ALA A 578 25.60 -10.66 27.34
C ALA A 578 25.92 -11.94 28.15
N LEU A 579 25.14 -13.00 27.94
CA LEU A 579 25.19 -14.23 28.75
C LEU A 579 26.55 -14.94 28.71
N ASP A 580 27.34 -14.74 27.67
CA ASP A 580 28.72 -15.25 27.59
C ASP A 580 29.66 -14.58 28.62
N GLU A 581 29.33 -13.37 29.06
CA GLU A 581 30.08 -12.61 30.07
C GLU A 581 29.48 -12.76 31.47
N VAL A 582 28.15 -12.59 31.60
CA VAL A 582 27.48 -12.59 32.91
C VAL A 582 27.00 -13.98 33.37
N GLY A 583 26.88 -14.93 32.44
CA GLY A 583 26.32 -16.25 32.68
C GLY A 583 24.80 -16.24 32.92
N LEU A 584 24.24 -17.42 33.20
CA LEU A 584 22.82 -17.57 33.55
C LEU A 584 22.64 -17.54 35.07
N SER A 585 22.16 -16.40 35.58
CA SER A 585 21.92 -16.22 37.01
C SER A 585 20.59 -16.87 37.43
N PRO A 586 20.58 -17.81 38.38
CA PRO A 586 19.34 -18.40 38.88
C PRO A 586 18.58 -17.39 39.75
N LEU A 587 17.26 -17.34 39.59
CA LEU A 587 16.40 -16.55 40.48
C LEU A 587 16.21 -17.25 41.82
N ALA A 588 16.17 -16.48 42.91
CA ALA A 588 15.88 -17.06 44.22
C ALA A 588 14.38 -17.40 44.31
N PRO A 589 13.99 -18.42 45.09
CA PRO A 589 12.57 -18.79 45.23
C PRO A 589 11.65 -17.68 45.72
N GLY A 590 12.19 -16.64 46.37
CA GLY A 590 11.44 -15.47 46.82
C GLY A 590 11.24 -14.38 45.75
N ASP A 591 11.93 -14.50 44.62
CA ASP A 591 11.83 -13.60 43.47
C ASP A 591 10.89 -14.19 42.39
N LEU A 592 10.32 -15.38 42.64
CA LEU A 592 9.37 -16.03 41.74
C LEU A 592 7.95 -15.54 42.03
N SER A 593 7.18 -15.35 40.97
CA SER A 593 5.75 -15.10 41.08
C SER A 593 5.01 -16.28 41.75
N ALA A 594 3.90 -15.99 42.44
CA ALA A 594 3.13 -16.98 43.21
C ALA A 594 2.49 -18.08 42.33
N ASP A 595 2.22 -17.77 41.07
CA ASP A 595 1.65 -18.64 40.03
C ASP A 595 2.72 -19.36 39.18
N ALA A 596 4.01 -19.12 39.42
CA ALA A 596 5.09 -19.69 38.63
C ALA A 596 5.10 -21.23 38.69
N VAL A 597 5.26 -21.87 37.53
CA VAL A 597 5.39 -23.33 37.42
C VAL A 597 6.62 -23.80 38.21
N PRO A 598 6.56 -24.92 38.96
CA PRO A 598 7.71 -25.40 39.73
C PRO A 598 8.92 -25.74 38.85
N GLY A 599 10.07 -25.12 39.12
CA GLY A 599 11.34 -25.46 38.50
C GLY A 599 12.41 -24.39 38.70
N ALA A 600 13.52 -24.52 37.96
CA ALA A 600 14.63 -23.57 38.00
C ALA A 600 14.45 -22.49 36.94
N TYR A 601 14.47 -21.23 37.34
CA TYR A 601 14.39 -20.07 36.45
C TYR A 601 15.72 -19.34 36.40
N TYR A 602 16.08 -18.88 35.21
CA TYR A 602 17.32 -18.16 34.95
C TYR A 602 17.02 -16.84 34.24
N LYS A 603 17.51 -15.72 34.78
CA LYS A 603 17.32 -14.42 34.16
C LYS A 603 18.14 -14.34 32.86
N ILE A 604 17.49 -13.91 31.78
CA ILE A 604 18.10 -13.70 30.46
C ILE A 604 18.10 -12.23 30.04
N GLY A 605 17.25 -11.40 30.67
CA GLY A 605 17.10 -10.00 30.30
C GLY A 605 15.99 -9.30 31.08
N THR A 606 15.52 -8.18 30.54
CA THR A 606 14.36 -7.43 31.02
C THR A 606 13.51 -6.96 29.84
N TRP A 607 12.21 -6.77 30.08
CA TRP A 607 11.30 -6.09 29.16
C TRP A 607 10.52 -5.05 29.95
N GLY A 608 10.73 -3.77 29.64
CA GLY A 608 10.24 -2.67 30.44
C GLY A 608 10.77 -2.77 31.87
N ALA A 609 9.86 -2.77 32.85
CA ALA A 609 10.20 -2.98 34.26
C ALA A 609 10.32 -4.46 34.68
N GLY A 610 9.87 -5.40 33.84
CA GLY A 610 9.80 -6.82 34.17
C GLY A 610 11.08 -7.61 33.84
N ASP A 611 11.28 -8.72 34.55
CA ASP A 611 12.39 -9.66 34.35
C ASP A 611 12.03 -10.74 33.33
N LEU A 612 12.80 -10.81 32.23
CA LEU A 612 12.69 -11.91 31.25
C LEU A 612 13.50 -13.11 31.74
N VAL A 613 12.82 -14.25 31.87
CA VAL A 613 13.37 -15.45 32.53
C VAL A 613 13.13 -16.72 31.71
N LEU A 614 14.13 -17.62 31.72
CA LEU A 614 14.08 -18.93 31.08
C LEU A 614 13.81 -20.01 32.11
N HIS A 615 12.76 -20.81 31.90
CA HIS A 615 12.51 -22.02 32.68
C HIS A 615 13.40 -23.17 32.20
N GLY A 616 14.36 -23.60 33.03
CA GLY A 616 15.39 -24.57 32.64
C GLY A 616 14.85 -25.98 32.30
N GLY A 617 13.68 -26.34 32.81
CA GLY A 617 13.08 -27.67 32.60
C GLY A 617 12.31 -27.81 31.29
N THR A 618 11.67 -26.74 30.82
CA THR A 618 10.76 -26.73 29.66
C THR A 618 11.29 -25.88 28.50
N GLY A 619 12.25 -25.00 28.76
CA GLY A 619 12.73 -24.03 27.78
C GLY A 619 11.79 -22.84 27.57
N GLN A 620 10.69 -22.73 28.33
CA GLN A 620 9.73 -21.62 28.23
C GLN A 620 10.37 -20.30 28.66
N VAL A 621 9.96 -19.21 28.00
CA VAL A 621 10.34 -17.85 28.37
C VAL A 621 9.13 -17.17 29.01
N VAL A 622 9.35 -16.61 30.19
CA VAL A 622 8.32 -16.02 31.05
C VAL A 622 8.77 -14.61 31.44
N LEU A 623 7.82 -13.69 31.60
CA LEU A 623 8.06 -12.37 32.17
C LEU A 623 7.54 -12.34 33.61
N PHE A 624 8.38 -11.92 34.55
CA PHE A 624 8.00 -11.70 35.95
C PHE A 624 7.97 -10.21 36.28
N GLY A 625 7.01 -9.80 37.12
CA GLY A 625 6.94 -8.42 37.60
C GLY A 625 6.52 -7.42 36.52
N ALA A 626 5.75 -7.87 35.52
CA ALA A 626 5.07 -6.95 34.63
C ALA A 626 4.00 -6.20 35.43
N ASP A 627 4.00 -4.87 35.38
CA ASP A 627 2.80 -4.10 35.71
C ASP A 627 1.70 -4.51 34.72
N ASP A 628 0.45 -4.58 35.17
CA ASP A 628 -0.67 -5.10 34.40
C ASP A 628 -1.01 -4.17 33.21
N TRP A 629 -0.27 -4.28 32.10
CA TRP A 629 -0.50 -3.52 30.86
C TRP A 629 -1.90 -3.79 30.28
N SER A 630 -2.58 -4.88 30.68
CA SER A 630 -3.96 -5.16 30.29
C SER A 630 -5.02 -4.36 31.03
N SER A 631 -4.69 -3.65 32.11
CA SER A 631 -5.69 -2.90 32.88
C SER A 631 -6.14 -1.58 32.23
N ALA A 632 -5.54 -1.17 31.10
CA ALA A 632 -5.95 0.02 30.36
C ALA A 632 -7.30 -0.13 29.62
N GLU A 633 -7.81 -1.36 29.43
CA GLU A 633 -9.14 -1.59 28.84
C GLU A 633 -10.30 -1.26 29.81
N ASP A 634 -10.07 -1.22 31.14
CA ASP A 634 -11.14 -1.04 32.13
C ASP A 634 -11.41 0.43 32.52
N ASP A 635 -10.56 1.39 32.15
CA ASP A 635 -10.71 2.80 32.55
C ASP A 635 -11.51 3.67 31.56
N PHE A 636 -11.83 3.16 30.35
CA PHE A 636 -12.62 3.92 29.37
C PHE A 636 -14.13 3.92 29.65
N ASP A 637 -14.65 2.88 30.32
CA ASP A 637 -16.07 2.81 30.72
C ASP A 637 -16.38 3.65 31.97
N ALA A 638 -15.36 4.10 32.72
CA ALA A 638 -15.55 4.89 33.93
C ALA A 638 -15.87 6.38 33.67
N TYR A 639 -15.73 6.87 32.43
CA TYR A 639 -15.98 8.28 32.10
C TYR A 639 -17.44 8.61 31.75
N PHE A 640 -18.34 7.62 31.72
CA PHE A 640 -19.75 7.82 31.33
C PHE A 640 -20.81 7.54 32.40
N ASP A 641 -20.43 7.24 33.65
CA ASP A 641 -21.38 7.14 34.76
C ASP A 641 -21.17 8.26 35.79
N ASP A 642 -21.82 9.40 35.54
CA ASP A 642 -22.12 10.41 36.56
C ASP A 642 -23.19 9.86 37.54
N GLU A 643 -22.81 8.96 38.45
CA GLU A 643 -23.54 8.76 39.71
C GLU A 643 -22.71 9.25 40.90
N PRO A 644 -23.21 10.20 41.70
CA PRO A 644 -22.53 10.59 42.92
C PRO A 644 -22.88 9.56 44.00
N ASP A 645 -21.91 8.80 44.49
CA ASP A 645 -22.13 8.07 45.74
C ASP A 645 -21.09 8.34 46.82
N ASP A 646 -21.66 8.48 48.00
CA ASP A 646 -21.08 8.79 49.28
C ASP A 646 -20.15 7.68 49.77
N GLY A 647 -19.13 8.09 50.54
CA GLY A 647 -18.62 7.25 51.63
C GLY A 647 -17.13 6.95 51.58
N GLY A 648 -16.38 7.66 52.42
CA GLY A 648 -15.00 7.31 52.74
C GLY A 648 -14.90 5.91 53.36
N GLY A 649 -14.12 5.05 52.71
CA GLY A 649 -13.48 3.86 53.26
C GLY A 649 -11.95 4.02 53.21
N PRO A 650 -11.19 3.33 54.07
CA PRO A 650 -9.75 3.51 54.16
C PRO A 650 -9.06 2.99 52.90
N ASP A 651 -8.07 3.77 52.49
CA ASP A 651 -7.04 3.48 51.50
C ASP A 651 -6.29 2.18 51.88
N ASP A 652 -6.85 1.03 51.50
CA ASP A 652 -6.12 -0.24 51.45
C ASP A 652 -5.36 -0.24 50.12
N GLY A 653 -4.08 0.13 50.20
CA GLY A 653 -3.12 -0.11 49.13
C GLY A 653 -2.99 -1.61 48.90
N GLY A 654 -3.85 -2.15 48.04
CA GLY A 654 -3.77 -3.51 47.55
C GLY A 654 -2.38 -3.72 46.95
N GLU A 655 -1.63 -4.64 47.52
CA GLU A 655 -0.42 -5.17 46.89
C GLU A 655 -0.85 -5.73 45.52
N GLN A 656 -0.52 -5.01 44.45
CA GLN A 656 -0.69 -5.48 43.07
C GLN A 656 0.05 -6.81 42.96
N GLU A 657 -0.69 -7.92 42.82
CA GLU A 657 -0.11 -9.24 42.63
C GLU A 657 0.63 -9.25 41.28
N THR A 658 1.95 -9.17 41.33
CA THR A 658 2.83 -9.36 40.17
C THR A 658 2.60 -10.76 39.59
N SER A 659 2.01 -10.85 38.39
CA SER A 659 1.71 -12.12 37.71
C SER A 659 2.87 -12.59 36.83
N ALA A 660 2.92 -13.90 36.55
CA ALA A 660 3.85 -14.47 35.58
C ALA A 660 3.18 -14.64 34.21
N VAL A 661 3.72 -13.98 33.19
CA VAL A 661 3.16 -14.04 31.83
C VAL A 661 4.02 -14.94 30.94
N LEU A 662 3.42 -15.94 30.28
CA LEU A 662 4.10 -16.82 29.33
C LEU A 662 4.31 -16.07 28.01
N ILE A 663 5.57 -15.70 27.73
CA ILE A 663 5.97 -14.93 26.54
C ILE A 663 6.24 -15.84 25.35
N ALA A 664 6.82 -17.03 25.59
CA ALA A 664 7.06 -18.04 24.58
C ALA A 664 7.07 -19.46 25.15
N GLY A 665 6.49 -20.41 24.42
CA GLY A 665 6.47 -21.84 24.72
C GLY A 665 7.84 -22.51 24.69
N SER A 666 8.81 -21.92 24.00
CA SER A 666 10.21 -22.38 23.97
C SER A 666 11.18 -21.24 23.69
N LEU A 667 12.46 -21.44 23.99
CA LEU A 667 13.51 -20.48 23.66
C LEU A 667 13.69 -20.31 22.15
N ALA A 668 13.40 -21.34 21.34
CA ALA A 668 13.44 -21.21 19.89
C ALA A 668 12.28 -20.35 19.36
N ALA A 669 11.06 -20.55 19.89
CA ALA A 669 9.91 -19.71 19.56
C ALA A 669 10.13 -18.25 20.00
N PHE A 670 10.74 -18.03 21.17
CA PHE A 670 11.12 -16.69 21.61
C PHE A 670 12.04 -15.97 20.62
N ILE A 671 12.98 -16.69 19.99
CA ILE A 671 13.85 -16.11 18.95
C ILE A 671 13.03 -15.66 17.74
N ASP A 672 12.13 -16.52 17.26
CA ASP A 672 11.32 -16.22 16.09
C ASP A 672 10.37 -15.04 16.35
N LEU A 673 9.72 -15.02 17.53
CA LEU A 673 8.86 -13.92 18.00
C LEU A 673 9.65 -12.61 18.14
N LEU A 674 10.81 -12.64 18.79
CA LEU A 674 11.67 -11.46 18.97
C LEU A 674 12.10 -10.87 17.63
N GLN A 675 12.52 -11.71 16.67
CA GLN A 675 12.92 -11.24 15.36
C GLN A 675 11.76 -10.61 14.60
N HIS A 676 10.59 -11.27 14.62
CA HIS A 676 9.42 -10.75 13.95
C HIS A 676 8.98 -9.41 14.54
N TYR A 677 8.96 -9.31 15.87
CA TYR A 677 8.67 -8.09 16.62
C TYR A 677 9.62 -6.94 16.28
N LEU A 678 10.95 -7.18 16.31
CA LEU A 678 11.94 -6.15 16.02
C LEU A 678 11.89 -5.70 14.55
N VAL A 679 11.69 -6.63 13.61
CA VAL A 679 11.50 -6.28 12.20
C VAL A 679 10.25 -5.43 12.04
N ALA A 680 9.09 -5.86 12.56
CA ALA A 680 7.84 -5.11 12.46
C ALA A 680 7.98 -3.69 13.02
N ARG A 681 8.62 -3.53 14.19
CA ARG A 681 8.92 -2.20 14.75
C ARG A 681 9.78 -1.36 13.82
N CYS A 682 10.86 -1.90 13.27
CA CYS A 682 11.70 -1.16 12.32
C CYS A 682 10.94 -0.77 11.05
N MET A 683 10.01 -1.61 10.58
CA MET A 683 9.22 -1.37 9.37
C MET A 683 8.08 -0.38 9.60
N LEU A 684 7.38 -0.45 10.74
CA LEU A 684 6.39 0.55 11.19
C LEU A 684 7.00 1.92 11.19
N ALA A 685 8.23 1.93 11.67
CA ALA A 685 9.00 3.10 11.73
C ALA A 685 9.29 3.57 10.26
N ALA A 686 9.86 2.76 9.39
CA ALA A 686 10.06 3.16 7.99
C ALA A 686 8.78 3.25 7.13
N ALA A 687 7.57 3.24 7.71
CA ALA A 687 6.30 3.22 6.98
C ALA A 687 5.93 4.59 6.44
N GLY A 688 5.56 4.63 5.15
CA GLY A 688 5.29 5.86 4.42
C GLY A 688 3.89 6.41 4.61
N SER A 689 2.93 5.58 5.07
CA SER A 689 1.52 5.96 5.17
C SER A 689 0.82 5.36 6.40
N ARG A 690 -0.30 5.95 6.81
CA ARG A 690 -1.16 5.40 7.87
C ARG A 690 -1.63 3.97 7.56
N THR A 691 -2.11 3.74 6.33
CA THR A 691 -2.61 2.43 5.90
C THR A 691 -1.51 1.37 5.93
N GLU A 692 -0.28 1.73 5.56
CA GLU A 692 0.86 0.82 5.70
C GLU A 692 1.14 0.49 7.17
N ARG A 693 1.13 1.47 8.07
CA ARG A 693 1.34 1.23 9.51
C ARG A 693 0.31 0.27 10.10
N VAL A 694 -0.97 0.48 9.79
CA VAL A 694 -2.06 -0.42 10.20
C VAL A 694 -1.81 -1.82 9.68
N ALA A 695 -1.48 -1.97 8.39
CA ALA A 695 -1.22 -3.28 7.82
C ALA A 695 -0.01 -3.98 8.46
N ILE A 696 1.05 -3.25 8.84
CA ILE A 696 2.19 -3.84 9.55
C ILE A 696 1.82 -4.28 10.97
N ARG A 697 0.98 -3.50 11.66
CA ARG A 697 0.44 -3.87 12.97
C ARG A 697 -0.41 -5.15 12.87
N ASP A 698 -1.33 -5.18 11.93
CA ASP A 698 -2.21 -6.33 11.72
C ASP A 698 -1.38 -7.57 11.31
N ASP A 699 -0.37 -7.40 10.45
CA ASP A 699 0.58 -8.45 10.06
C ASP A 699 1.39 -9.01 11.25
N LEU A 700 1.75 -8.15 12.21
CA LEU A 700 2.36 -8.55 13.47
C LEU A 700 1.38 -9.34 14.33
N GLU A 701 0.16 -8.83 14.55
CA GLU A 701 -0.86 -9.49 15.37
C GLU A 701 -1.26 -10.87 14.82
N ASP A 702 -1.48 -10.97 13.51
CA ASP A 702 -1.98 -12.17 12.84
C ASP A 702 -0.92 -13.29 12.78
N ALA A 703 0.38 -12.95 12.79
CA ALA A 703 1.44 -13.95 12.67
C ALA A 703 1.96 -14.52 13.98
N LEU A 704 1.71 -13.86 15.12
CA LEU A 704 2.17 -14.35 16.42
C LEU A 704 1.66 -15.78 16.75
N PRO A 705 0.38 -16.14 16.51
CA PRO A 705 -0.12 -17.49 16.77
C PRO A 705 0.56 -18.59 15.94
N ASP A 706 1.06 -18.27 14.74
CA ASP A 706 1.73 -19.25 13.87
C ASP A 706 3.20 -19.50 14.26
N LEU A 707 3.81 -18.58 15.03
CA LEU A 707 5.21 -18.66 15.47
C LEU A 707 5.37 -19.47 16.77
N ASP A 708 4.32 -19.57 17.58
CA ASP A 708 4.30 -20.35 18.81
C ASP A 708 3.04 -21.20 18.95
N ASP A 709 3.23 -22.52 19.07
CA ASP A 709 2.14 -23.49 19.20
C ASP A 709 1.53 -23.52 20.63
N ALA A 710 2.12 -22.79 21.58
CA ALA A 710 1.64 -22.68 22.95
C ALA A 710 0.56 -21.58 23.07
N ASP A 711 -0.29 -21.70 24.10
CA ASP A 711 -1.27 -20.66 24.49
C ASP A 711 -0.51 -19.49 25.15
N THR A 712 0.39 -18.87 24.39
CA THR A 712 1.17 -17.69 24.79
C THR A 712 0.25 -16.50 24.84
N ASP A 713 0.53 -15.59 25.77
CA ASP A 713 -0.20 -14.33 25.81
C ASP A 713 0.32 -13.40 24.70
N ALA A 714 -0.17 -13.64 23.48
CA ALA A 714 0.17 -12.84 22.31
C ALA A 714 -0.18 -11.36 22.51
N THR A 715 -1.12 -11.06 23.40
CA THR A 715 -1.48 -9.68 23.75
C THR A 715 -0.30 -8.94 24.36
N PHE A 716 0.64 -9.59 25.05
CA PHE A 716 1.79 -8.90 25.61
C PHE A 716 2.75 -8.37 24.52
N TRP A 717 2.87 -9.08 23.39
CA TRP A 717 3.66 -8.64 22.25
C TRP A 717 3.03 -7.44 21.53
N THR A 718 1.72 -7.23 21.69
CA THR A 718 0.94 -6.23 20.95
C THR A 718 0.21 -5.23 21.86
N ALA A 719 0.32 -5.32 23.19
CA ALA A 719 -0.46 -4.52 24.14
C ALA A 719 -0.26 -3.02 23.92
N ALA A 720 0.99 -2.61 23.71
CA ALA A 720 1.35 -1.23 23.44
C ALA A 720 0.93 -0.73 22.04
N LEU A 721 0.43 -1.61 21.15
CA LEU A 721 -0.21 -1.19 19.89
C LEU A 721 -1.65 -0.68 20.11
N ARG A 722 -2.30 -1.14 21.19
CA ARG A 722 -3.72 -0.86 21.49
C ARG A 722 -3.93 0.35 22.39
N THR A 723 -2.89 0.84 23.05
CA THR A 723 -2.96 2.02 23.95
C THR A 723 -3.16 3.34 23.22
N THR A 724 -3.14 3.33 21.89
CA THR A 724 -3.18 4.52 21.01
C THR A 724 -4.27 4.50 19.94
N ASP A 725 -5.09 3.45 19.89
CA ASP A 725 -6.38 3.49 19.18
C ASP A 725 -7.42 4.24 20.02
#